data_AF-A0A7W0M6I5-F1
#
_entry.id   AF-A0A7W0M6I5-F1
#
_cell.length_a   1.000
_cell.length_b   1.000
_cell.length_c   1.000
_cell.angle_alpha   90.00
_cell.angle_beta   90.00
_cell.angle_gamma   90.00
#
_symmetry.space_group_name_H-M   'P 1'
#
loop_
_entity.id
_entity.type
_entity.pdbx_description
1 polymer ?
#
loop_
_entity_poly.entity_id
_entity_poly.type
_entity_poly.pdbx_seq_one_letter_code
_entity_poly.pdbx_strand_id
1 'polypeptide(L)'
;MCRSSRPAVRWFAAGLTAVSLPMTPAFAAEKVSVSPAYTYVTPSGEAFFGVAVRAEDLSAAHRPAARHVLLIDTSASQAGEYRQRELIAAKSLLAALPASAKVSILAVDVTAEPLTDGFVSPQEALTQGLAALDKRVPLGATDLALGLDAALSAFEQGSAGSIIYIGDGMSAANLLKTGELKSLTASLRNRHVPVHALAVGPDTDWHLLGVLAHHTGGVVELDARDADVAELGQRLAAAAAAPVVYPQALKASGTGTLILGDAVPPLRTDRETILLGRGERPANISVTVDGRTSPIQFGESKPIDGLPAIRALALAAERSGGLDMPAAGRNLLVAADGAVEREVGRLADLGTQAARTNDLASANTVLTALTDADPAGRGTERLRVALAQVEDAAPQDVLPPPAPATVDQDLIGEEIDRQRILTQQMTIETTSVVDQARQIRQSDPADALNLLKRQENQVRVSTDIDPEARRQLLRRLNNEIVITANLQEKQEVDLILRRERIAQLEAEERMIERMVLEEAQLEQLIERVRALMVAGYHGDDAAFEEARIVASNAMNVRPGNGPATAALFTATAADQLNKIFRLRAIRSERLLETLYQVELSHVPFPDEPPIVYPAPEVWKALTERRKNYAAVSLEKTGPSEARIRAALDDETELSFPNTPLRDALQFLADIHEINIIVDDDALEAEALSVNDNVDVVLSGITLRSALKILLEPDLTYVIEDEVMKITTQSEADQKLSTRVYPVADLVTPIQPLGGVGGGLGGGLGGQGGQQGGLGGGQGGGLGGGGLGGGGGLGGGGLGGGGFFSVPAPKTPVAEPGKNVPRNTNASEPIDDAEIQQLLDSVLDGATSGVSPSNSQAFASVRDVEGETAGKKK
;
A
#
# COMPACT_ATOMS: atom_id res chain seq x y z
N MET A 1 74.32 13.06 -3.34
CA MET A 1 74.66 13.44 -1.95
C MET A 1 74.13 12.37 -1.01
N CYS A 2 75.08 11.70 -0.35
CA CYS A 2 75.04 10.79 0.79
C CYS A 2 73.85 9.82 1.01
N ARG A 3 74.11 8.52 0.74
CA ARG A 3 73.94 7.50 1.78
C ARG A 3 74.99 6.39 1.64
N SER A 4 75.43 5.96 2.82
CA SER A 4 76.70 5.33 3.16
C SER A 4 76.60 3.81 3.22
N SER A 5 77.76 3.18 3.07
CA SER A 5 78.01 1.75 3.24
C SER A 5 79.21 1.52 4.17
N ARG A 6 79.11 0.47 5.01
CA ARG A 6 80.20 -0.39 5.56
C ARG A 6 81.10 0.19 6.69
N PRO A 7 81.94 -0.63 7.38
CA PRO A 7 81.79 -2.02 7.87
C PRO A 7 82.42 -2.30 9.27
N ALA A 8 82.17 -3.52 9.78
CA ALA A 8 82.97 -4.43 10.64
C ALA A 8 84.10 -3.94 11.58
N VAL A 9 84.03 -4.33 12.87
CA VAL A 9 85.17 -4.61 13.76
C VAL A 9 84.82 -5.78 14.72
N ARG A 10 85.87 -6.39 15.28
CA ARG A 10 86.11 -7.77 15.72
C ARG A 10 86.37 -7.82 17.26
N TRP A 11 86.50 -9.03 17.83
CA TRP A 11 87.04 -9.40 19.17
C TRP A 11 86.05 -9.31 20.36
N PHE A 12 86.07 -10.16 21.42
CA PHE A 12 86.98 -11.17 21.94
C PHE A 12 86.16 -12.17 22.80
N ALA A 13 86.56 -13.44 22.82
CA ALA A 13 85.99 -14.48 23.69
C ALA A 13 86.72 -14.55 25.05
N ALA A 14 85.98 -14.80 26.12
CA ALA A 14 86.49 -15.37 27.37
C ALA A 14 85.44 -16.37 27.89
N GLY A 15 85.82 -17.64 27.94
CA GLY A 15 84.97 -18.74 28.38
C GLY A 15 85.01 -18.94 29.89
N LEU A 16 83.90 -19.43 30.43
CA LEU A 16 83.87 -20.21 31.66
C LEU A 16 82.96 -21.42 31.42
N THR A 17 83.50 -22.61 31.60
CA THR A 17 82.85 -23.91 31.46
C THR A 17 81.88 -24.18 32.61
N ALA A 18 80.63 -24.54 32.30
CA ALA A 18 79.75 -25.24 33.24
C ALA A 18 78.96 -26.35 32.51
N VAL A 19 79.25 -27.56 32.97
CA VAL A 19 78.60 -28.87 32.85
C VAL A 19 77.17 -28.91 32.30
N SER A 20 76.95 -29.86 31.39
CA SER A 20 75.68 -30.23 30.74
C SER A 20 74.65 -30.87 31.68
N LEU A 21 73.40 -30.39 31.62
CA LEU A 21 72.20 -31.21 31.82
C LEU A 21 71.38 -31.18 30.51
N PRO A 22 70.71 -32.29 30.12
CA PRO A 22 69.80 -32.27 28.98
C PRO A 22 68.55 -31.48 29.38
N MET A 23 68.43 -30.26 28.88
CA MET A 23 67.23 -29.45 29.04
C MET A 23 66.17 -30.03 28.09
N THR A 24 65.22 -30.77 28.66
CA THR A 24 63.96 -31.10 28.00
C THR A 24 63.33 -29.81 27.47
N PRO A 25 62.80 -29.77 26.24
CA PRO A 25 62.15 -28.58 25.73
C PRO A 25 60.99 -28.24 26.66
N ALA A 26 61.04 -27.05 27.26
CA ALA A 26 59.95 -26.51 28.03
C ALA A 26 58.73 -26.43 27.11
N PHE A 27 57.68 -27.19 27.42
CA PHE A 27 56.36 -26.95 26.87
C PHE A 27 56.00 -25.50 27.15
N ALA A 28 55.77 -24.72 26.09
CA ALA A 28 55.27 -23.37 26.19
C ALA A 28 53.96 -23.41 27.00
N ALA A 29 53.86 -22.54 28.01
CA ALA A 29 52.66 -22.40 28.82
C ALA A 29 51.47 -22.06 27.91
N GLU A 30 50.51 -22.98 27.86
CA GLU A 30 49.22 -22.88 27.17
C GLU A 30 48.47 -21.66 27.71
N LYS A 31 48.11 -20.71 26.84
CA LYS A 31 47.32 -19.53 27.23
C LYS A 31 45.90 -19.99 27.55
N VAL A 32 45.53 -19.95 28.83
CA VAL A 32 44.16 -20.22 29.27
C VAL A 32 43.26 -19.03 28.88
N SER A 33 42.41 -19.18 27.86
CA SER A 33 41.36 -18.19 27.58
C SER A 33 40.26 -18.31 28.63
N VAL A 34 40.07 -17.29 29.48
CA VAL A 34 38.99 -17.27 30.46
C VAL A 34 37.70 -16.78 29.77
N SER A 35 36.84 -17.71 29.36
CA SER A 35 35.53 -17.38 28.78
C SER A 35 34.43 -17.28 29.85
N PRO A 36 33.43 -16.39 29.69
CA PRO A 36 32.34 -16.27 30.65
C PRO A 36 31.47 -17.54 30.68
N ALA A 37 31.00 -17.88 31.88
CA ALA A 37 30.00 -18.92 32.09
C ALA A 37 28.80 -18.36 32.85
N TYR A 38 27.64 -18.89 32.53
CA TYR A 38 26.33 -18.49 33.01
C TYR A 38 25.68 -19.68 33.69
N THR A 39 24.97 -19.46 34.79
CA THR A 39 24.27 -20.51 35.54
C THR A 39 22.90 -20.01 35.94
N TYR A 40 21.90 -20.88 35.86
CA TYR A 40 20.53 -20.63 36.31
C TYR A 40 20.09 -21.79 37.19
N VAL A 41 19.63 -21.52 38.42
CA VAL A 41 19.16 -22.54 39.36
C VAL A 41 17.70 -22.25 39.73
N THR A 42 16.82 -23.21 39.52
CA THR A 42 15.40 -23.10 39.88
C THR A 42 15.21 -23.23 41.40
N PRO A 43 14.08 -22.77 41.97
CA PRO A 43 13.74 -23.02 43.37
C PRO A 43 13.61 -24.51 43.73
N SER A 44 13.34 -25.37 42.74
CA SER A 44 13.30 -26.83 42.90
C SER A 44 14.69 -27.50 42.90
N GLY A 45 15.77 -26.74 42.69
CA GLY A 45 17.15 -27.24 42.66
C GLY A 45 17.63 -27.72 41.30
N GLU A 46 16.87 -27.51 40.22
CA GLU A 46 17.34 -27.80 38.86
C GLU A 46 18.34 -26.73 38.41
N ALA A 47 19.51 -27.16 37.94
CA ALA A 47 20.56 -26.28 37.46
C ALA A 47 20.73 -26.38 35.94
N PHE A 48 20.88 -25.22 35.30
CA PHE A 48 21.24 -25.05 33.90
C PHE A 48 22.49 -24.19 33.80
N PHE A 49 23.29 -24.41 32.77
CA PHE A 49 24.47 -23.60 32.50
C PHE A 49 24.60 -23.23 31.04
N GLY A 50 25.27 -22.13 30.77
CA GLY A 50 25.77 -21.75 29.46
C GLY A 50 27.26 -21.42 29.53
N VAL A 51 28.06 -21.95 28.63
CA VAL A 51 29.49 -21.64 28.54
C VAL A 51 29.82 -21.10 27.17
N ALA A 52 30.56 -19.99 27.13
CA ALA A 52 31.06 -19.41 25.90
C ALA A 52 32.34 -20.12 25.47
N VAL A 53 32.39 -20.64 24.24
CA VAL A 53 33.56 -21.37 23.71
C VAL A 53 34.10 -20.66 22.48
N ARG A 54 35.41 -20.41 22.44
CA ARG A 54 36.14 -19.91 21.27
C ARG A 54 37.13 -20.96 20.79
N ALA A 55 37.38 -20.98 19.48
CA ALA A 55 38.36 -21.87 18.86
C ALA A 55 39.81 -21.35 18.95
N GLU A 56 40.12 -20.51 19.93
CA GLU A 56 41.48 -20.01 20.15
C GLU A 56 42.41 -21.21 20.37
N ASP A 57 43.53 -21.26 19.65
CA ASP A 57 44.53 -22.34 19.69
C ASP A 57 44.11 -23.74 19.18
N LEU A 58 42.92 -23.89 18.55
CA LEU A 58 42.56 -25.12 17.84
C LEU A 58 43.28 -25.18 16.48
N SER A 59 44.40 -25.92 16.41
CA SER A 59 45.18 -26.09 15.18
C SER A 59 44.41 -26.92 14.14
N ALA A 60 43.72 -26.26 13.21
CA ALA A 60 43.29 -26.90 11.97
C ALA A 60 43.49 -25.93 10.80
N ALA A 61 44.04 -26.45 9.71
CA ALA A 61 44.39 -25.74 8.48
C ALA A 61 43.15 -25.31 7.68
N HIS A 62 42.27 -24.50 8.27
CA HIS A 62 41.06 -24.02 7.61
C HIS A 62 41.37 -22.78 6.80
N ARG A 63 41.10 -22.88 5.48
CA ARG A 63 41.20 -21.74 4.57
C ARG A 63 39.97 -20.86 4.78
N PRO A 64 40.13 -19.53 4.91
CA PRO A 64 38.99 -18.63 4.93
C PRO A 64 38.16 -18.79 3.66
N ALA A 65 36.84 -18.59 3.76
CA ALA A 65 35.94 -18.69 2.61
C ALA A 65 36.40 -17.72 1.52
N ALA A 66 36.61 -18.22 0.31
CA ALA A 66 37.04 -17.41 -0.83
C ALA A 66 35.86 -16.99 -1.72
N ARG A 67 34.69 -17.59 -1.52
CA ARG A 67 33.48 -17.38 -2.29
C ARG A 67 32.32 -17.02 -1.36
N HIS A 68 31.64 -15.92 -1.62
CA HIS A 68 30.52 -15.46 -0.80
C HIS A 68 29.28 -15.30 -1.67
N VAL A 69 28.15 -15.81 -1.20
CA VAL A 69 26.85 -15.51 -1.80
C VAL A 69 26.16 -14.49 -0.91
N LEU A 70 25.88 -13.32 -1.46
CA LEU A 70 25.16 -12.25 -0.81
C LEU A 70 23.68 -12.37 -1.19
N LEU A 71 22.86 -12.85 -0.26
CA LEU A 71 21.43 -13.02 -0.41
C LEU A 71 20.74 -11.79 0.19
N ILE A 72 20.14 -10.95 -0.65
CA ILE A 72 19.54 -9.69 -0.22
C ILE A 72 18.03 -9.81 -0.34
N ASP A 73 17.36 -9.56 0.76
CA ASP A 73 15.91 -9.53 0.81
C ASP A 73 15.38 -8.36 -0.02
N THR A 74 14.42 -8.66 -0.89
CA THR A 74 13.77 -7.69 -1.77
C THR A 74 12.25 -7.76 -1.65
N SER A 75 11.77 -8.29 -0.52
CA SER A 75 10.36 -8.26 -0.14
C SER A 75 9.90 -6.85 0.20
N ALA A 76 8.59 -6.70 0.30
CA ALA A 76 7.95 -5.43 0.59
C ALA A 76 8.32 -4.82 1.95
N SER A 77 8.69 -5.62 2.96
CA SER A 77 9.11 -5.10 4.27
C SER A 77 10.41 -4.30 4.18
N GLN A 78 11.20 -4.53 3.13
CA GLN A 78 12.46 -3.86 2.85
C GLN A 78 12.31 -2.56 2.05
N ALA A 79 11.10 -2.00 1.94
CA ALA A 79 10.89 -0.70 1.30
C ALA A 79 11.31 0.48 2.20
N GLY A 80 11.54 1.65 1.59
CA GLY A 80 11.76 2.90 2.32
C GLY A 80 13.13 2.99 3.01
N GLU A 81 13.15 3.28 4.32
CA GLU A 81 14.40 3.47 5.08
C GLU A 81 15.22 2.17 5.15
N TYR A 82 14.57 1.03 5.36
CA TYR A 82 15.25 -0.27 5.44
C TYR A 82 16.01 -0.58 4.15
N ARG A 83 15.43 -0.24 2.98
CA ARG A 83 16.12 -0.35 1.69
C ARG A 83 17.47 0.36 1.66
N GLN A 84 17.49 1.60 2.15
CA GLN A 84 18.70 2.41 2.17
C GLN A 84 19.74 1.78 3.09
N ARG A 85 19.30 1.26 4.24
CA ARG A 85 20.16 0.56 5.21
C ARG A 85 20.75 -0.71 4.60
N GLU A 86 19.95 -1.55 3.93
CA GLU A 86 20.45 -2.73 3.21
C GLU A 86 21.53 -2.37 2.18
N LEU A 87 21.29 -1.34 1.37
CA LEU A 87 22.24 -0.89 0.34
C LEU A 87 23.54 -0.36 0.96
N ILE A 88 23.45 0.37 2.08
CA ILE A 88 24.61 0.85 2.83
C ILE A 88 25.41 -0.33 3.40
N ALA A 89 24.73 -1.30 4.01
CA ALA A 89 25.35 -2.51 4.56
C ALA A 89 26.04 -3.31 3.47
N ALA A 90 25.34 -3.63 2.38
CA ALA A 90 25.85 -4.40 1.26
C ALA A 90 27.04 -3.70 0.59
N LYS A 91 26.97 -2.38 0.38
CA LYS A 91 28.08 -1.60 -0.17
C LYS A 91 29.31 -1.61 0.75
N SER A 92 29.10 -1.42 2.05
CA SER A 92 30.19 -1.41 3.04
C SER A 92 30.82 -2.80 3.20
N LEU A 93 30.00 -3.85 3.13
CA LEU A 93 30.43 -5.24 3.15
C LEU A 93 31.29 -5.57 1.92
N LEU A 94 30.81 -5.28 0.71
CA LEU A 94 31.55 -5.54 -0.52
C LEU A 94 32.88 -4.77 -0.57
N ALA A 95 32.90 -3.53 -0.05
CA ALA A 95 34.11 -2.72 0.03
C ALA A 95 35.13 -3.25 1.05
N ALA A 96 34.67 -3.92 2.11
CA ALA A 96 35.52 -4.49 3.16
C ALA A 96 36.04 -5.90 2.85
N LEU A 97 35.43 -6.61 1.89
CA LEU A 97 35.89 -7.92 1.47
C LEU A 97 37.28 -7.86 0.78
N PRO A 98 38.13 -8.88 0.94
CA PRO A 98 39.41 -8.95 0.24
C PRO A 98 39.24 -8.91 -1.28
N ALA A 99 40.16 -8.26 -2.00
CA ALA A 99 40.10 -8.18 -3.47
C ALA A 99 40.18 -9.54 -4.19
N SER A 100 40.71 -10.57 -3.52
CA SER A 100 40.75 -11.95 -4.01
C SER A 100 39.45 -12.72 -3.79
N ALA A 101 38.49 -12.17 -3.04
CA ALA A 101 37.20 -12.80 -2.81
C ALA A 101 36.38 -12.84 -4.09
N LYS A 102 35.46 -13.80 -4.15
CA LYS A 102 34.51 -13.95 -5.25
C LYS A 102 33.10 -13.84 -4.69
N VAL A 103 32.28 -12.96 -5.26
CA VAL A 103 30.94 -12.68 -4.74
C VAL A 103 29.89 -12.93 -5.81
N SER A 104 28.79 -13.56 -5.42
CA SER A 104 27.56 -13.64 -6.21
C SER A 104 26.44 -12.96 -5.43
N ILE A 105 25.66 -12.07 -6.06
CA ILE A 105 24.53 -11.40 -5.41
C ILE A 105 23.24 -12.02 -5.91
N LEU A 106 22.36 -12.43 -4.99
CA LEU A 106 21.00 -12.88 -5.28
C LEU A 106 20.02 -11.95 -4.58
N ALA A 107 18.98 -11.54 -5.29
CA ALA A 107 17.77 -10.98 -4.68
C ALA A 107 16.85 -12.14 -4.27
N VAL A 108 16.27 -12.07 -3.08
CA VAL A 108 15.26 -13.03 -2.61
C VAL A 108 13.96 -12.31 -2.29
N ASP A 109 12.88 -12.81 -2.85
CA ASP A 109 11.49 -12.50 -2.52
C ASP A 109 10.72 -13.85 -2.50
N VAL A 110 9.65 -13.99 -3.26
CA VAL A 110 9.01 -15.30 -3.55
C VAL A 110 9.88 -16.17 -4.47
N THR A 111 10.90 -15.57 -5.09
CA THR A 111 11.89 -16.23 -5.95
C THR A 111 13.30 -15.83 -5.54
N ALA A 112 14.30 -16.62 -5.96
CA ALA A 112 15.71 -16.27 -5.81
C ALA A 112 16.31 -15.96 -7.19
N GLU A 113 16.60 -14.68 -7.45
CA GLU A 113 17.09 -14.20 -8.74
C GLU A 113 18.55 -13.71 -8.65
N PRO A 114 19.46 -14.22 -9.49
CA PRO A 114 20.84 -13.74 -9.52
C PRO A 114 20.94 -12.34 -10.13
N LEU A 115 21.65 -11.44 -9.44
CA LEU A 115 21.93 -10.07 -9.89
C LEU A 115 23.33 -9.92 -10.48
N THR A 116 24.17 -10.93 -10.35
CA THR A 116 25.49 -11.02 -10.98
C THR A 116 25.59 -12.26 -11.85
N ASP A 117 26.40 -12.22 -12.90
CA ASP A 117 26.69 -13.40 -13.73
C ASP A 117 27.65 -14.33 -12.99
N GLY A 118 27.08 -15.19 -12.13
CA GLY A 118 27.83 -16.09 -11.27
C GLY A 118 28.69 -15.33 -10.23
N PHE A 119 29.93 -15.79 -10.05
CA PHE A 119 30.86 -15.27 -9.05
C PHE A 119 31.85 -14.26 -9.66
N VAL A 120 31.69 -13.00 -9.28
CA VAL A 120 32.48 -11.85 -9.77
C VAL A 120 33.39 -11.30 -8.67
N SER A 121 34.26 -10.33 -8.99
CA SER A 121 35.04 -9.62 -7.95
C SER A 121 34.15 -8.71 -7.10
N PRO A 122 34.54 -8.32 -5.86
CA PRO A 122 33.73 -7.43 -5.03
C PRO A 122 33.45 -6.07 -5.70
N GLN A 123 34.40 -5.56 -6.50
CA GLN A 123 34.24 -4.32 -7.26
C GLN A 123 33.23 -4.45 -8.40
N GLU A 124 33.21 -5.59 -9.11
CA GLU A 124 32.20 -5.89 -10.14
C GLU A 124 30.82 -6.09 -9.50
N ALA A 125 30.74 -6.80 -8.36
CA ALA A 125 29.50 -6.96 -7.60
C ALA A 125 28.91 -5.61 -7.16
N LEU A 126 29.77 -4.65 -6.76
CA LEU A 126 29.37 -3.29 -6.38
C LEU A 126 28.88 -2.46 -7.57
N THR A 127 29.50 -2.59 -8.74
CA THR A 127 29.18 -1.77 -9.92
C THR A 127 28.02 -2.32 -10.74
N GLN A 128 27.88 -3.64 -10.84
CA GLN A 128 26.84 -4.30 -11.64
C GLN A 128 25.71 -4.84 -10.76
N GLY A 129 26.04 -5.64 -9.76
CA GLY A 129 25.05 -6.32 -8.91
C GLY A 129 24.25 -5.36 -8.03
N LEU A 130 24.91 -4.44 -7.32
CA LEU A 130 24.20 -3.43 -6.53
C LEU A 130 23.44 -2.41 -7.40
N ALA A 131 23.94 -2.10 -8.61
CA ALA A 131 23.21 -1.23 -9.53
C ALA A 131 21.94 -1.90 -10.10
N ALA A 132 21.96 -3.22 -10.31
CA ALA A 132 20.77 -3.99 -10.66
C ALA A 132 19.79 -4.06 -9.48
N LEU A 133 20.32 -4.26 -8.27
CA LEU A 133 19.54 -4.26 -7.04
C LEU A 133 18.83 -2.92 -6.80
N ASP A 134 19.50 -1.80 -6.98
CA ASP A 134 18.95 -0.44 -6.79
C ASP A 134 17.77 -0.15 -7.73
N LYS A 135 17.73 -0.79 -8.91
CA LYS A 135 16.63 -0.67 -9.87
C LYS A 135 15.44 -1.58 -9.57
N ARG A 136 15.62 -2.59 -8.71
CA ARG A 136 14.56 -3.55 -8.36
C ARG A 136 13.61 -2.91 -7.36
N VAL A 137 12.30 -3.04 -7.63
CA VAL A 137 11.26 -2.57 -6.70
C VAL A 137 11.00 -3.66 -5.66
N PRO A 138 11.16 -3.37 -4.35
CA PRO A 138 10.90 -4.35 -3.30
C PRO A 138 9.40 -4.63 -3.21
N LEU A 139 8.99 -5.85 -3.56
CA LEU A 139 7.58 -6.28 -3.62
C LEU A 139 7.47 -7.77 -3.24
N GLY A 140 6.35 -8.16 -2.65
CA GLY A 140 6.06 -9.55 -2.26
C GLY A 140 6.56 -9.93 -0.86
N ALA A 141 6.45 -11.21 -0.52
CA ALA A 141 6.94 -11.82 0.72
C ALA A 141 8.25 -12.61 0.46
N THR A 142 9.03 -12.89 1.51
CA THR A 142 10.29 -13.65 1.39
C THR A 142 10.08 -15.15 1.60
N ASP A 143 10.62 -15.99 0.71
CA ASP A 143 10.88 -17.41 0.97
C ASP A 143 12.37 -17.62 1.27
N LEU A 144 12.70 -17.65 2.56
CA LEU A 144 14.10 -17.74 3.01
C LEU A 144 14.70 -19.12 2.71
N ALA A 145 13.89 -20.18 2.76
CA ALA A 145 14.35 -21.55 2.49
C ALA A 145 14.81 -21.68 1.04
N LEU A 146 13.97 -21.20 0.11
CA LEU A 146 14.26 -21.17 -1.33
C LEU A 146 15.51 -20.34 -1.60
N GLY A 147 15.61 -19.15 -0.99
CA GLY A 147 16.79 -18.28 -1.13
C GLY A 147 18.09 -18.94 -0.67
N LEU A 148 18.07 -19.63 0.49
CA LEU A 148 19.23 -20.32 1.03
C LEU A 148 19.60 -21.56 0.20
N ASP A 149 18.63 -22.31 -0.31
CA ASP A 149 18.87 -23.45 -1.21
C ASP A 149 19.45 -23.01 -2.56
N ALA A 150 18.95 -21.90 -3.13
CA ALA A 150 19.50 -21.30 -4.34
C ALA A 150 20.93 -20.82 -4.12
N ALA A 151 21.19 -20.14 -3.00
CA ALA A 151 22.53 -19.72 -2.61
C ALA A 151 23.48 -20.91 -2.40
N LEU A 152 23.01 -21.98 -1.78
CA LEU A 152 23.79 -23.20 -1.57
C LEU A 152 24.12 -23.89 -2.91
N SER A 153 23.17 -23.89 -3.86
CA SER A 153 23.33 -24.47 -5.20
C SER A 153 24.36 -23.73 -6.06
N ALA A 154 24.66 -22.46 -5.76
CA ALA A 154 25.69 -21.71 -6.46
C ALA A 154 27.11 -22.23 -6.18
N PHE A 155 27.34 -22.90 -5.04
CA PHE A 155 28.65 -23.45 -4.69
C PHE A 155 28.90 -24.80 -5.37
N GLU A 156 30.13 -25.03 -5.85
CA GLU A 156 30.60 -26.35 -6.26
C GLU A 156 30.80 -27.27 -5.03
N GLN A 157 30.76 -28.59 -5.22
CA GLN A 157 31.04 -29.52 -4.13
C GLN A 157 32.49 -29.37 -3.64
N GLY A 158 32.67 -29.18 -2.33
CA GLY A 158 33.99 -29.00 -1.70
C GLY A 158 34.59 -27.59 -1.79
N SER A 159 33.88 -26.61 -2.37
CA SER A 159 34.34 -25.22 -2.37
C SER A 159 34.12 -24.56 -0.99
N ALA A 160 35.14 -23.92 -0.44
CA ALA A 160 35.02 -23.13 0.79
C ALA A 160 34.27 -21.81 0.50
N GLY A 161 33.03 -21.71 0.94
CA GLY A 161 32.19 -20.54 0.73
C GLY A 161 31.29 -20.21 1.92
N SER A 162 30.72 -19.01 1.94
CA SER A 162 29.77 -18.56 2.96
C SER A 162 28.56 -17.87 2.33
N ILE A 163 27.42 -17.95 3.02
CA ILE A 163 26.21 -17.20 2.64
C ILE A 163 26.08 -16.03 3.60
N ILE A 164 25.74 -14.86 3.07
CA ILE A 164 25.50 -13.65 3.83
C ILE A 164 24.10 -13.17 3.47
N TYR A 165 23.17 -13.26 4.41
CA TYR A 165 21.81 -12.77 4.27
C TYR A 165 21.72 -11.33 4.77
N ILE A 166 21.00 -10.46 4.07
CA ILE A 166 20.65 -9.10 4.52
C ILE A 166 19.15 -8.97 4.35
N GLY A 167 18.42 -8.78 5.45
CA GLY A 167 16.96 -8.68 5.46
C GLY A 167 16.40 -8.90 6.86
N ASP A 168 15.08 -9.05 6.97
CA ASP A 168 14.42 -9.15 8.27
C ASP A 168 14.39 -10.57 8.83
N GLY A 169 14.68 -11.57 7.99
CA GLY A 169 14.66 -12.99 8.36
C GLY A 169 13.26 -13.60 8.36
N MET A 170 12.23 -12.84 8.00
CA MET A 170 10.85 -13.32 7.98
C MET A 170 10.58 -14.16 6.73
N SER A 171 10.41 -15.47 6.89
CA SER A 171 10.02 -16.35 5.77
C SER A 171 8.49 -16.33 5.56
N ALA A 172 7.93 -15.16 5.24
CA ALA A 172 6.48 -14.95 5.17
C ALA A 172 5.80 -15.66 3.98
N ALA A 173 6.51 -15.92 2.88
CA ALA A 173 5.97 -16.68 1.74
C ALA A 173 5.89 -18.19 2.04
N ASN A 174 6.80 -18.71 2.88
CA ASN A 174 6.82 -20.10 3.29
C ASN A 174 7.36 -20.26 4.71
N LEU A 175 6.47 -20.55 5.67
CA LEU A 175 6.85 -20.75 7.06
C LEU A 175 7.71 -22.01 7.20
N LEU A 176 8.99 -21.84 7.53
CA LEU A 176 9.96 -22.91 7.74
C LEU A 176 9.51 -23.86 8.87
N LYS A 177 9.08 -25.07 8.49
CA LYS A 177 8.70 -26.10 9.46
C LYS A 177 9.95 -26.70 10.11
N THR A 178 9.82 -27.26 11.31
CA THR A 178 10.93 -27.85 12.07
C THR A 178 11.73 -28.89 11.26
N GLY A 179 11.05 -29.74 10.47
CA GLY A 179 11.70 -30.76 9.63
C GLY A 179 12.50 -30.16 8.47
N GLU A 180 11.98 -29.10 7.84
CA GLU A 180 12.66 -28.38 6.75
C GLU A 180 13.87 -27.62 7.28
N LEU A 181 13.72 -26.91 8.39
CA LEU A 181 14.83 -26.19 9.05
C LEU A 181 15.96 -27.16 9.46
N LYS A 182 15.60 -28.34 9.96
CA LYS A 182 16.57 -29.40 10.29
C LYS A 182 17.33 -29.90 9.04
N SER A 183 16.62 -30.13 7.94
CA SER A 183 17.24 -30.54 6.67
C SER A 183 18.15 -29.47 6.09
N LEU A 184 17.70 -28.21 6.11
CA LEU A 184 18.42 -27.05 5.60
C LEU A 184 19.72 -26.80 6.39
N THR A 185 19.62 -26.73 7.72
CA THR A 185 20.79 -26.56 8.60
C THR A 185 21.79 -27.71 8.46
N ALA A 186 21.32 -28.96 8.35
CA ALA A 186 22.17 -30.11 8.10
C ALA A 186 22.88 -30.01 6.73
N SER A 187 22.19 -29.60 5.67
CA SER A 187 22.75 -29.46 4.32
C SER A 187 23.83 -28.38 4.25
N LEU A 188 23.55 -27.20 4.81
CA LEU A 188 24.49 -26.08 4.91
C LEU A 188 25.75 -26.48 5.70
N ARG A 189 25.54 -27.11 6.86
CA ARG A 189 26.60 -27.57 7.74
C ARG A 189 27.47 -28.65 7.11
N ASN A 190 26.87 -29.67 6.49
CA ASN A 190 27.61 -30.77 5.86
C ASN A 190 28.48 -30.28 4.69
N ARG A 191 28.09 -29.17 4.06
CA ARG A 191 28.88 -28.49 3.03
C ARG A 191 29.89 -27.48 3.60
N HIS A 192 29.95 -27.33 4.92
CA HIS A 192 30.77 -26.33 5.63
C HIS A 192 30.52 -24.89 5.13
N VAL A 193 29.24 -24.56 4.88
CA VAL A 193 28.81 -23.23 4.44
C VAL A 193 28.15 -22.49 5.61
N PRO A 194 28.85 -21.56 6.29
CA PRO A 194 28.26 -20.74 7.33
C PRO A 194 27.28 -19.72 6.75
N VAL A 195 26.16 -19.51 7.43
CA VAL A 195 25.15 -18.48 7.12
C VAL A 195 25.31 -17.32 8.08
N HIS A 196 25.80 -16.21 7.56
CA HIS A 196 25.86 -14.92 8.24
C HIS A 196 24.60 -14.12 7.92
N ALA A 197 24.19 -13.23 8.81
CA ALA A 197 23.00 -12.42 8.60
C ALA A 197 23.17 -11.00 9.15
N LEU A 198 22.63 -10.01 8.44
CA LEU A 198 22.25 -8.72 8.99
C LEU A 198 20.73 -8.71 9.13
N ALA A 199 20.24 -8.65 10.37
CA ALA A 199 18.82 -8.51 10.65
C ALA A 199 18.43 -7.02 10.51
N VAL A 200 17.80 -6.67 9.39
CA VAL A 200 17.35 -5.30 9.05
C VAL A 200 15.90 -5.35 8.57
N GLY A 201 15.03 -4.52 9.13
CA GLY A 201 13.63 -4.45 8.76
C GLY A 201 12.73 -3.95 9.89
N PRO A 202 11.42 -3.81 9.62
CA PRO A 202 10.46 -3.33 10.60
C PRO A 202 10.28 -4.30 11.78
N ASP A 203 10.21 -5.60 11.49
CA ASP A 203 10.10 -6.68 12.46
C ASP A 203 11.11 -7.77 12.06
N THR A 204 12.13 -7.99 12.89
CA THR A 204 13.22 -8.93 12.56
C THR A 204 13.06 -10.26 13.29
N ASP A 205 13.11 -11.38 12.56
CA ASP A 205 13.23 -12.72 13.12
C ASP A 205 14.69 -13.05 13.43
N TRP A 206 15.25 -12.33 14.41
CA TRP A 206 16.59 -12.58 14.92
C TRP A 206 16.76 -14.01 15.46
N HIS A 207 15.66 -14.66 15.85
CA HIS A 207 15.66 -16.01 16.42
C HIS A 207 15.99 -17.04 15.34
N LEU A 208 15.26 -17.03 14.22
CA LEU A 208 15.54 -17.91 13.08
C LEU A 208 16.94 -17.68 12.51
N LEU A 209 17.33 -16.41 12.31
CA LEU A 209 18.67 -16.05 11.85
C LEU A 209 19.75 -16.54 12.83
N GLY A 210 19.49 -16.45 14.13
CA GLY A 210 20.34 -16.98 15.18
C GLY A 210 20.49 -18.49 15.12
N VAL A 211 19.40 -19.22 14.89
CA VAL A 211 19.41 -20.69 14.75
C VAL A 211 20.27 -21.11 13.55
N LEU A 212 20.05 -20.48 12.38
CA LEU A 212 20.86 -20.72 11.18
C LEU A 212 22.35 -20.46 11.44
N ALA A 213 22.67 -19.32 12.05
CA ALA A 213 24.03 -18.93 12.38
C ALA A 213 24.70 -19.84 13.42
N HIS A 214 23.95 -20.34 14.41
CA HIS A 214 24.45 -21.25 15.44
C HIS A 214 24.81 -22.62 14.85
N HIS A 215 23.95 -23.20 14.01
CA HIS A 215 24.15 -24.54 13.45
C HIS A 215 25.18 -24.59 12.32
N THR A 216 25.28 -23.52 11.54
CA THR A 216 26.19 -23.44 10.38
C THR A 216 27.53 -22.79 10.69
N GLY A 217 27.61 -22.08 11.82
CA GLY A 217 28.81 -21.36 12.24
C GLY A 217 28.94 -19.98 11.61
N GLY A 218 27.85 -19.33 11.20
CA GLY A 218 27.87 -17.93 10.73
C GLY A 218 27.55 -16.92 11.83
N VAL A 219 27.54 -15.62 11.54
CA VAL A 219 27.39 -14.52 12.51
C VAL A 219 26.16 -13.68 12.19
N VAL A 220 25.39 -13.27 13.21
CA VAL A 220 24.26 -12.37 13.04
C VAL A 220 24.57 -11.02 13.67
N GLU A 221 24.42 -9.96 12.89
CA GLU A 221 24.40 -8.58 13.35
C GLU A 221 22.96 -8.07 13.39
N LEU A 222 22.60 -7.31 14.42
CA LEU A 222 21.26 -6.77 14.62
C LEU A 222 21.26 -5.26 14.35
N ASP A 223 20.40 -4.82 13.43
CA ASP A 223 20.27 -3.42 13.09
C ASP A 223 19.42 -2.66 14.11
N ALA A 224 20.03 -2.32 15.26
CA ALA A 224 19.38 -1.49 16.27
C ALA A 224 19.20 -0.04 15.76
N ARG A 225 18.21 0.69 16.31
CA ARG A 225 17.82 2.04 15.84
C ARG A 225 18.97 3.05 15.70
N ASP A 226 19.98 2.97 16.56
CA ASP A 226 21.15 3.87 16.57
C ASP A 226 22.44 3.24 15.99
N ALA A 227 22.34 2.05 15.39
CA ALA A 227 23.50 1.35 14.85
C ALA A 227 23.99 2.01 13.55
N ASP A 228 25.32 2.13 13.42
CA ASP A 228 25.96 2.48 12.16
C ASP A 228 25.98 1.25 11.24
N VAL A 229 25.06 1.25 10.28
CA VAL A 229 24.87 0.16 9.32
C VAL A 229 26.12 -0.12 8.49
N ALA A 230 26.93 0.90 8.21
CA ALA A 230 28.18 0.72 7.47
C ALA A 230 29.18 -0.09 8.30
N GLU A 231 29.25 0.16 9.61
CA GLU A 231 30.08 -0.61 10.54
C GLU A 231 29.58 -2.07 10.63
N LEU A 232 28.26 -2.29 10.68
CA LEU A 232 27.68 -3.65 10.68
C LEU A 232 28.07 -4.42 9.41
N GLY A 233 28.02 -3.77 8.23
CA GLY A 233 28.47 -4.36 6.97
C GLY A 233 29.95 -4.75 6.98
N GLN A 234 30.81 -3.92 7.57
CA GLN A 234 32.24 -4.22 7.73
C GLN A 234 32.51 -5.40 8.67
N ARG A 235 31.78 -5.47 9.79
CA ARG A 235 31.88 -6.60 10.74
C ARG A 235 31.44 -7.91 10.09
N LEU A 236 30.38 -7.89 9.28
CA LEU A 236 29.94 -9.06 8.51
C LEU A 236 30.95 -9.49 7.46
N ALA A 237 31.62 -8.56 6.77
CA ALA A 237 32.72 -8.90 5.86
C ALA A 237 33.87 -9.58 6.59
N ALA A 238 34.26 -9.07 7.77
CA ALA A 238 35.28 -9.70 8.60
C ALA A 238 34.87 -11.10 9.07
N ALA A 239 33.61 -11.28 9.47
CA ALA A 239 33.06 -12.56 9.86
C ALA A 239 33.02 -13.56 8.69
N ALA A 240 32.63 -13.14 7.49
CA ALA A 240 32.61 -13.98 6.30
C ALA A 240 34.02 -14.47 5.91
N ALA A 241 35.05 -13.66 6.18
CA ALA A 241 36.45 -14.01 5.93
C ALA A 241 37.12 -14.79 7.07
N ALA A 242 36.48 -14.95 8.24
CA ALA A 242 37.06 -15.65 9.37
C ALA A 242 36.86 -17.18 9.29
N PRO A 243 37.83 -17.98 9.79
CA PRO A 243 37.76 -19.43 9.73
C PRO A 243 36.70 -20.01 10.68
N VAL A 244 36.01 -21.06 10.22
CA VAL A 244 35.05 -21.84 11.01
C VAL A 244 35.60 -23.24 11.22
N VAL A 245 35.56 -23.71 12.46
CA VAL A 245 36.01 -25.04 12.88
C VAL A 245 34.79 -25.92 13.12
N TYR A 246 34.72 -27.07 12.45
CA TYR A 246 33.63 -28.04 12.60
C TYR A 246 34.10 -29.24 13.44
N PRO A 247 33.89 -29.24 14.77
CA PRO A 247 34.33 -30.33 15.65
C PRO A 247 33.52 -31.60 15.43
N GLN A 248 34.16 -32.76 15.62
CA GLN A 248 33.48 -34.07 15.61
C GLN A 248 32.78 -34.38 16.93
N ALA A 249 33.31 -33.89 18.05
CA ALA A 249 32.76 -34.13 19.38
C ALA A 249 33.08 -33.01 20.36
N LEU A 250 32.11 -32.70 21.22
CA LEU A 250 32.26 -31.87 22.42
C LEU A 250 31.84 -32.70 23.64
N LYS A 251 32.69 -32.79 24.66
CA LYS A 251 32.34 -33.45 25.93
C LYS A 251 32.68 -32.57 27.12
N ALA A 252 31.70 -32.32 27.97
CA ALA A 252 31.86 -31.62 29.23
C ALA A 252 32.53 -32.52 30.29
N SER A 253 33.39 -31.92 31.12
CA SER A 253 33.93 -32.58 32.32
C SER A 253 32.92 -32.55 33.47
N GLY A 254 32.84 -33.62 34.27
CA GLY A 254 32.04 -33.65 35.50
C GLY A 254 30.63 -34.23 35.30
N THR A 255 29.68 -33.77 36.11
CA THR A 255 28.28 -34.26 36.14
C THR A 255 27.34 -33.51 35.19
N GLY A 256 27.74 -32.32 34.74
CA GLY A 256 26.97 -31.53 33.77
C GLY A 256 26.95 -32.16 32.38
N THR A 257 25.79 -32.15 31.73
CA THR A 257 25.60 -32.68 30.37
C THR A 257 25.33 -31.55 29.40
N LEU A 258 26.01 -31.53 28.25
CA LEU A 258 25.75 -30.56 27.18
C LEU A 258 24.46 -30.93 26.45
N ILE A 259 23.64 -29.93 26.16
CA ILE A 259 22.47 -30.05 25.30
C ILE A 259 22.96 -29.79 23.88
N LEU A 260 23.27 -30.86 23.17
CA LEU A 260 23.70 -30.84 21.77
C LEU A 260 22.60 -31.43 20.91
N GLY A 261 22.45 -30.95 19.68
CA GLY A 261 21.58 -31.59 18.70
C GLY A 261 22.25 -32.79 18.03
N ASP A 262 21.65 -33.26 16.94
CA ASP A 262 22.19 -34.34 16.11
C ASP A 262 23.62 -34.05 15.60
N ALA A 263 24.02 -32.78 15.57
CA ALA A 263 25.35 -32.35 15.21
C ALA A 263 25.91 -31.30 16.19
N VAL A 264 27.23 -31.29 16.33
CA VAL A 264 27.96 -30.48 17.32
C VAL A 264 28.20 -29.06 16.82
N PRO A 265 27.74 -27.97 17.46
CA PRO A 265 27.80 -26.62 16.87
C PRO A 265 29.23 -26.21 16.45
N PRO A 266 29.41 -25.53 15.30
CA PRO A 266 30.72 -25.10 14.84
C PRO A 266 31.31 -24.02 15.74
N LEU A 267 32.64 -23.99 15.85
CA LEU A 267 33.38 -23.03 16.67
C LEU A 267 34.11 -22.01 15.79
N ARG A 268 34.36 -20.82 16.34
CA ARG A 268 35.02 -19.73 15.61
C ARG A 268 36.05 -19.02 16.49
N THR A 269 36.97 -18.30 15.85
CA THR A 269 38.01 -17.50 16.53
C THR A 269 37.60 -16.04 16.75
N ASP A 270 36.74 -15.51 15.89
CA ASP A 270 36.27 -14.11 15.91
C ASP A 270 35.08 -13.88 16.85
N ARG A 271 34.38 -14.96 17.25
CA ARG A 271 33.29 -14.90 18.23
C ARG A 271 33.18 -16.15 19.10
N GLU A 272 32.47 -16.01 20.21
CA GLU A 272 32.08 -17.12 21.07
C GLU A 272 30.92 -17.91 20.48
N THR A 273 30.91 -19.22 20.72
CA THR A 273 29.76 -20.11 20.53
C THR A 273 29.23 -20.47 21.91
N ILE A 274 27.96 -20.18 22.18
CA ILE A 274 27.35 -20.46 23.48
C ILE A 274 26.88 -21.91 23.50
N LEU A 275 27.43 -22.72 24.41
CA LEU A 275 26.99 -24.09 24.64
C LEU A 275 26.14 -24.14 25.90
N LEU A 276 24.94 -24.72 25.80
CA LEU A 276 24.06 -24.90 26.95
C LEU A 276 24.15 -26.33 27.49
N GLY A 277 23.81 -26.47 28.76
CA GLY A 277 23.76 -27.77 29.41
C GLY A 277 22.95 -27.78 30.69
N ARG A 278 22.72 -28.99 31.20
CA ARG A 278 21.98 -29.28 32.43
C ARG A 278 22.93 -29.81 33.51
N GLY A 279 22.68 -29.42 34.75
CA GLY A 279 23.47 -29.79 35.92
C GLY A 279 24.51 -28.73 36.29
N GLU A 280 25.57 -29.17 36.98
CA GLU A 280 26.65 -28.28 37.39
C GLU A 280 27.53 -27.86 36.21
N ARG A 281 28.02 -26.62 36.27
CA ARG A 281 28.92 -26.08 35.25
C ARG A 281 30.20 -26.92 35.14
N PRO A 282 30.61 -27.32 33.93
CA PRO A 282 31.86 -28.06 33.74
C PRO A 282 33.10 -27.18 33.96
N ALA A 283 34.18 -27.78 34.48
CA ALA A 283 35.48 -27.12 34.61
C ALA A 283 36.21 -26.97 33.25
N ASN A 284 36.02 -27.94 32.35
CA ASN A 284 36.51 -27.87 30.97
C ASN A 284 35.57 -28.59 29.99
N ILE A 285 35.71 -28.26 28.71
CA ILE A 285 35.11 -29.01 27.60
C ILE A 285 36.24 -29.52 26.72
N SER A 286 36.22 -30.83 26.47
CA SER A 286 37.11 -31.45 25.49
C SER A 286 36.52 -31.32 24.09
N VAL A 287 37.29 -30.78 23.16
CA VAL A 287 36.93 -30.58 21.76
C VAL A 287 37.73 -31.52 20.89
N THR A 288 37.07 -32.31 20.05
CA THR A 288 37.75 -33.18 19.07
C THR A 288 37.63 -32.60 17.67
N VAL A 289 38.77 -32.30 17.05
CA VAL A 289 38.89 -31.81 15.67
C VAL A 289 39.94 -32.65 14.95
N ASP A 290 39.63 -33.14 13.77
CA ASP A 290 40.47 -34.05 12.96
C ASP A 290 41.10 -35.21 13.77
N GLY A 291 40.35 -35.77 14.73
CA GLY A 291 40.80 -36.86 15.59
C GLY A 291 41.78 -36.46 16.70
N ARG A 292 42.09 -35.16 16.83
CA ARG A 292 42.85 -34.61 17.96
C ARG A 292 41.89 -34.01 18.98
N THR A 293 42.08 -34.36 20.25
CA THR A 293 41.27 -33.83 21.35
C THR A 293 42.08 -32.80 22.12
N SER A 294 41.56 -31.57 22.20
CA SER A 294 42.14 -30.47 22.97
C SER A 294 41.17 -30.02 24.07
N PRO A 295 41.64 -29.79 25.32
CA PRO A 295 40.78 -29.29 26.39
C PRO A 295 40.65 -27.76 26.31
N ILE A 296 39.44 -27.24 26.46
CA ILE A 296 39.16 -25.82 26.69
C ILE A 296 38.80 -25.65 28.16
N GLN A 297 39.68 -24.98 28.91
CA GLN A 297 39.51 -24.73 30.35
C GLN A 297 38.69 -23.47 30.60
N PHE A 298 37.73 -23.54 31.52
CA PHE A 298 36.96 -22.36 31.94
C PHE A 298 37.48 -21.88 33.30
N GLY A 299 37.89 -20.61 33.37
CA GLY A 299 38.33 -19.98 34.61
C GLY A 299 37.19 -19.77 35.62
N GLU A 300 37.52 -19.26 36.81
CA GLU A 300 36.52 -18.81 37.78
C GLU A 300 35.80 -17.56 37.25
N SER A 301 34.64 -17.73 36.63
CA SER A 301 33.74 -16.61 36.33
C SER A 301 32.88 -16.29 37.55
N LYS A 302 32.71 -15.00 37.85
CA LYS A 302 31.67 -14.56 38.79
C LYS A 302 30.30 -15.02 38.25
N PRO A 303 29.47 -15.70 39.05
CA PRO A 303 28.06 -15.88 38.70
C PRO A 303 27.47 -14.48 38.47
N ILE A 304 26.95 -14.25 37.27
CA ILE A 304 25.99 -13.16 37.07
C ILE A 304 24.65 -13.80 37.40
N ASP A 305 24.08 -13.45 38.55
CA ASP A 305 22.74 -13.92 38.93
C ASP A 305 21.73 -13.51 37.85
N GLY A 306 20.93 -14.48 37.37
CA GLY A 306 19.66 -14.26 36.70
C GLY A 306 19.72 -13.82 35.24
N LEU A 307 20.13 -14.72 34.33
CA LEU A 307 19.78 -14.66 32.90
C LEU A 307 18.68 -15.70 32.62
N PRO A 308 17.38 -15.35 32.67
CA PRO A 308 16.27 -16.25 32.37
C PRO A 308 16.41 -16.98 31.03
N ALA A 309 17.07 -16.37 30.04
CA ALA A 309 17.31 -17.01 28.74
C ALA A 309 18.09 -18.32 28.81
N ILE A 310 18.98 -18.52 29.80
CA ILE A 310 19.76 -19.77 29.88
C ILE A 310 18.84 -20.99 30.05
N ARG A 311 17.87 -20.89 30.96
CA ARG A 311 16.89 -21.96 31.16
C ARG A 311 15.92 -22.05 29.98
N ALA A 312 15.40 -20.91 29.52
CA ALA A 312 14.42 -20.89 28.43
C ALA A 312 14.98 -21.53 27.15
N LEU A 313 16.20 -21.15 26.75
CA LEU A 313 16.89 -21.70 25.59
C LEU A 313 17.28 -23.17 25.81
N ALA A 314 17.74 -23.56 27.00
CA ALA A 314 18.06 -24.95 27.30
C ALA A 314 16.84 -25.87 27.15
N LEU A 315 15.68 -25.45 27.67
CA LEU A 315 14.43 -26.21 27.53
C LEU A 315 13.92 -26.22 26.08
N ALA A 316 14.05 -25.12 25.36
CA ALA A 316 13.70 -25.05 23.93
C ALA A 316 14.57 -26.01 23.09
N ALA A 317 15.87 -26.03 23.36
CA ALA A 317 16.81 -26.96 22.76
C ALA A 317 16.48 -28.41 23.12
N GLU A 318 16.19 -28.74 24.38
CA GLU A 318 15.80 -30.10 24.78
C GLU A 318 14.54 -30.58 24.04
N ARG A 319 13.50 -29.73 23.94
CA ARG A 319 12.25 -30.06 23.23
C ARG A 319 12.45 -30.27 21.73
N SER A 320 13.38 -29.53 21.13
CA SER A 320 13.65 -29.55 19.68
C SER A 320 14.77 -30.50 19.28
N GLY A 321 15.38 -31.23 20.22
CA GLY A 321 16.54 -32.07 19.95
C GLY A 321 17.77 -31.26 19.52
N GLY A 322 17.97 -30.10 20.15
CA GLY A 322 19.09 -29.18 19.95
C GLY A 322 18.95 -28.25 18.74
N LEU A 323 17.85 -28.30 17.99
CA LEU A 323 17.64 -27.45 16.82
C LEU A 323 17.36 -26.00 17.21
N ASP A 324 16.53 -25.77 18.22
CA ASP A 324 16.06 -24.45 18.64
C ASP A 324 17.10 -23.74 19.53
N MET A 325 18.18 -23.29 18.91
CA MET A 325 19.34 -22.67 19.56
C MET A 325 19.79 -21.40 18.82
N PRO A 326 19.22 -20.22 19.13
CA PRO A 326 19.56 -18.95 18.49
C PRO A 326 20.81 -18.27 19.07
N ALA A 327 21.52 -18.89 20.01
CA ALA A 327 22.63 -18.27 20.76
C ALA A 327 23.97 -18.35 20.01
N ALA A 328 24.00 -17.84 18.78
CA ALA A 328 25.21 -17.73 17.97
C ALA A 328 26.11 -16.58 18.45
N GLY A 329 26.59 -16.70 19.69
CA GLY A 329 27.45 -15.71 20.36
C GLY A 329 26.72 -14.82 21.35
N ARG A 330 27.50 -14.00 22.05
CA ARG A 330 27.02 -13.21 23.19
C ARG A 330 25.95 -12.18 22.83
N ASN A 331 26.05 -11.53 21.67
CA ASN A 331 25.07 -10.53 21.25
C ASN A 331 23.67 -11.14 21.12
N LEU A 332 23.56 -12.33 20.54
CA LEU A 332 22.29 -13.04 20.42
C LEU A 332 21.81 -13.64 21.74
N LEU A 333 22.73 -14.04 22.63
CA LEU A 333 22.36 -14.45 23.99
C LEU A 333 21.72 -13.28 24.76
N VAL A 334 22.26 -12.06 24.62
CA VAL A 334 21.68 -10.84 25.20
C VAL A 334 20.33 -10.50 24.55
N ALA A 335 20.20 -10.67 23.22
CA ALA A 335 18.93 -10.48 22.54
C ALA A 335 17.85 -11.46 23.03
N ALA A 336 18.21 -12.73 23.19
CA ALA A 336 17.33 -13.77 23.73
C ALA A 336 16.93 -13.48 25.18
N ASP A 337 17.87 -13.03 26.01
CA ASP A 337 17.57 -12.65 27.39
C ASP A 337 16.60 -11.49 27.47
N GLY A 338 16.84 -10.42 26.72
CA GLY A 338 15.91 -9.29 26.64
C GLY A 338 14.53 -9.67 26.09
N ALA A 339 14.43 -10.69 25.23
CA ALA A 339 13.14 -11.21 24.76
C ALA A 339 12.38 -11.96 25.88
N VAL A 340 13.08 -12.82 26.63
CA VAL A 340 12.51 -13.54 27.77
C VAL A 340 12.11 -12.57 28.88
N GLU A 341 12.94 -11.58 29.21
CA GLU A 341 12.62 -10.56 30.22
C GLU A 341 11.36 -9.76 29.86
N ARG A 342 11.20 -9.36 28.60
CA ARG A 342 9.99 -8.65 28.15
C ARG A 342 8.74 -9.52 28.29
N GLU A 343 8.81 -10.79 27.92
CA GLU A 343 7.65 -11.69 28.02
C GLU A 343 7.31 -11.99 29.48
N VAL A 344 8.31 -12.28 30.31
CA VAL A 344 8.12 -12.46 31.76
C VAL A 344 7.54 -11.19 32.40
N GLY A 345 8.01 -10.01 32.00
CA GLY A 345 7.46 -8.73 32.45
C GLY A 345 5.99 -8.55 32.06
N ARG A 346 5.64 -8.82 30.80
CA ARG A 346 4.26 -8.74 30.29
C ARG A 346 3.32 -9.69 31.03
N LEU A 347 3.75 -10.94 31.25
CA LEU A 347 2.99 -11.91 32.02
C LEU A 347 2.82 -11.48 33.48
N ALA A 348 3.87 -10.94 34.11
CA ALA A 348 3.78 -10.41 35.47
C ALA A 348 2.79 -9.25 35.60
N ASP A 349 2.78 -8.33 34.64
CA ASP A 349 1.82 -7.22 34.62
C ASP A 349 0.39 -7.71 34.42
N LEU A 350 0.16 -8.64 33.48
CA LEU A 350 -1.15 -9.25 33.24
C LEU A 350 -1.67 -10.00 34.47
N GLY A 351 -0.82 -10.82 35.09
CA GLY A 351 -1.20 -11.61 36.26
C GLY A 351 -1.48 -10.75 37.48
N THR A 352 -0.69 -9.70 37.72
CA THR A 352 -0.95 -8.76 38.81
C THR A 352 -2.20 -7.93 38.57
N GLN A 353 -2.53 -7.59 37.32
CA GLN A 353 -3.80 -6.95 36.98
C GLN A 353 -4.98 -7.89 37.26
N ALA A 354 -4.91 -9.15 36.83
CA ALA A 354 -5.95 -10.15 37.09
C ALA A 354 -6.17 -10.39 38.59
N ALA A 355 -5.09 -10.47 39.37
CA ALA A 355 -5.16 -10.59 40.83
C ALA A 355 -5.84 -9.35 41.47
N ARG A 356 -5.56 -8.13 40.97
CA ARG A 356 -6.20 -6.90 41.44
C ARG A 356 -7.69 -6.82 41.11
N THR A 357 -8.12 -7.40 40.00
CA THR A 357 -9.53 -7.45 39.60
C THR A 357 -10.29 -8.64 40.20
N ASN A 358 -9.67 -9.38 41.13
CA ASN A 358 -10.23 -10.59 41.76
C ASN A 358 -10.56 -11.70 40.75
N ASP A 359 -9.91 -11.71 39.59
CA ASP A 359 -9.98 -12.79 38.60
C ASP A 359 -8.88 -13.82 38.90
N LEU A 360 -9.15 -14.65 39.91
CA LEU A 360 -8.19 -15.64 40.43
C LEU A 360 -7.90 -16.75 39.41
N ALA A 361 -8.83 -17.06 38.52
CA ALA A 361 -8.63 -18.09 37.50
C ALA A 361 -7.61 -17.64 36.45
N SER A 362 -7.75 -16.42 35.94
CA SER A 362 -6.79 -15.83 35.01
C SER A 362 -5.44 -15.60 35.68
N ALA A 363 -5.43 -15.10 36.93
CA ALA A 363 -4.18 -14.88 37.66
C ALA A 363 -3.41 -16.18 37.95
N ASN A 364 -4.08 -17.28 38.29
CA ASN A 364 -3.45 -18.60 38.45
C ASN A 364 -2.95 -19.19 37.13
N THR A 365 -3.67 -18.96 36.03
CA THR A 365 -3.22 -19.35 34.68
C THR A 365 -1.94 -18.63 34.31
N VAL A 366 -1.89 -17.32 34.57
CA VAL A 366 -0.69 -16.49 34.32
C VAL A 366 0.46 -16.85 35.27
N LEU A 367 0.17 -17.18 36.55
CA LEU A 367 1.20 -17.67 37.48
C LEU A 367 1.82 -18.98 37.00
N THR A 368 1.03 -19.87 36.41
CA THR A 368 1.53 -21.12 35.82
C THR A 368 2.49 -20.80 34.66
N ALA A 369 2.07 -19.94 33.73
CA ALA A 369 2.91 -19.50 32.61
C ALA A 369 4.20 -18.79 33.06
N LEU A 370 4.14 -17.97 34.11
CA LEU A 370 5.31 -17.33 34.71
C LEU A 370 6.26 -18.31 35.38
N THR A 371 5.72 -19.30 36.08
CA THR A 371 6.50 -20.35 36.73
C THR A 371 7.18 -21.23 35.67
N ASP A 372 6.52 -21.45 34.55
CA ASP A 372 7.10 -22.17 33.41
C ASP A 372 8.19 -21.35 32.72
N ALA A 373 8.05 -20.04 32.60
CA ALA A 373 9.01 -19.14 31.96
C ALA A 373 10.23 -18.83 32.85
N ASP A 374 10.00 -18.29 34.05
CA ASP A 374 11.03 -17.86 35.00
C ASP A 374 10.61 -18.16 36.46
N PRO A 375 10.78 -19.42 36.93
CA PRO A 375 10.34 -19.82 38.27
C PRO A 375 11.11 -19.13 39.41
N ALA A 376 12.36 -18.73 39.18
CA ALA A 376 13.15 -17.95 40.14
C ALA A 376 12.93 -16.42 40.00
N GLY A 377 12.05 -16.00 39.08
CA GLY A 377 11.83 -14.62 38.70
C GLY A 377 11.14 -13.78 39.77
N ARG A 378 11.53 -12.50 39.87
CA ARG A 378 10.87 -11.53 40.76
C ARG A 378 9.39 -11.33 40.42
N GLY A 379 9.02 -11.41 39.15
CA GLY A 379 7.63 -11.29 38.69
C GLY A 379 6.75 -12.44 39.20
N THR A 380 7.24 -13.67 39.09
CA THR A 380 6.61 -14.90 39.58
C THR A 380 6.38 -14.82 41.10
N GLU A 381 7.39 -14.42 41.86
CA GLU A 381 7.25 -14.28 43.32
C GLU A 381 6.25 -13.20 43.73
N ARG A 382 6.27 -12.05 43.03
CA ARG A 382 5.30 -10.97 43.30
C ARG A 382 3.86 -11.42 43.08
N LEU A 383 3.58 -12.14 41.99
CA LEU A 383 2.24 -12.64 41.73
C LEU A 383 1.82 -13.71 42.73
N ARG A 384 2.73 -14.61 43.11
CA ARG A 384 2.49 -15.63 44.14
C ARG A 384 2.10 -15.00 45.48
N VAL A 385 2.83 -13.96 45.91
CA VAL A 385 2.51 -13.20 47.12
C VAL A 385 1.17 -12.46 46.99
N ALA A 386 0.88 -11.86 45.83
CA ALA A 386 -0.38 -11.17 45.60
C ALA A 386 -1.59 -12.10 45.66
N LEU A 387 -1.48 -13.32 45.13
CA LEU A 387 -2.55 -14.32 45.18
C LEU A 387 -2.78 -14.86 46.61
N ALA A 388 -1.71 -15.13 47.35
CA ALA A 388 -1.81 -15.57 48.74
C ALA A 388 -2.52 -14.53 49.64
N GLN A 389 -2.35 -13.23 49.36
CA GLN A 389 -3.03 -12.16 50.10
C GLN A 389 -4.53 -12.06 49.80
N VAL A 390 -4.99 -12.56 48.65
CA VAL A 390 -6.40 -12.56 48.27
C VAL A 390 -7.13 -13.80 48.82
N GLU A 391 -6.44 -14.94 48.93
CA GLU A 391 -7.00 -16.18 49.49
C GLU A 391 -7.23 -16.13 51.02
N ASP A 392 -6.44 -15.34 51.77
CA ASP A 392 -6.58 -15.19 53.23
C ASP A 392 -7.79 -14.33 53.68
N ALA A 393 -8.59 -13.81 52.75
CA ALA A 393 -9.75 -12.97 53.02
C ALA A 393 -11.10 -13.70 52.77
N ALA A 394 -11.41 -14.74 53.54
CA ALA A 394 -12.76 -15.33 53.63
C ALA A 394 -13.19 -15.59 55.09
N PRO A 395 -14.46 -15.36 55.49
CA PRO A 395 -14.89 -15.40 56.88
C PRO A 395 -15.15 -16.82 57.41
N GLN A 396 -14.71 -17.10 58.64
CA GLN A 396 -15.12 -18.24 59.45
C GLN A 396 -16.22 -17.84 60.44
N ASP A 397 -17.33 -18.58 60.47
CA ASP A 397 -18.03 -19.05 61.69
C ASP A 397 -19.36 -19.75 61.32
N VAL A 398 -19.73 -20.84 62.02
CA VAL A 398 -20.79 -20.90 63.07
C VAL A 398 -20.95 -22.37 63.56
N LEU A 399 -20.84 -22.57 64.88
CA LEU A 399 -21.10 -23.80 65.64
C LEU A 399 -22.60 -24.17 65.76
N PRO A 400 -22.96 -25.45 66.06
CA PRO A 400 -24.35 -25.95 66.07
C PRO A 400 -25.06 -25.80 67.44
N PRO A 401 -26.42 -25.74 67.50
CA PRO A 401 -27.17 -25.75 68.76
C PRO A 401 -27.74 -27.15 69.16
N PRO A 402 -28.18 -27.33 70.43
CA PRO A 402 -28.25 -28.63 71.13
C PRO A 402 -29.66 -29.25 71.25
N ALA A 403 -29.69 -30.49 71.75
CA ALA A 403 -30.85 -31.39 71.90
C ALA A 403 -31.78 -31.07 73.10
N PRO A 404 -33.04 -31.57 73.10
CA PRO A 404 -33.84 -31.75 74.31
C PRO A 404 -34.28 -33.20 74.60
N ALA A 405 -34.82 -33.38 75.81
CA ALA A 405 -34.89 -34.57 76.65
C ALA A 405 -36.15 -35.47 76.52
N THR A 406 -36.08 -36.63 77.19
CA THR A 406 -37.01 -37.76 77.33
C THR A 406 -38.13 -37.57 78.38
N VAL A 407 -39.31 -38.20 78.18
CA VAL A 407 -40.31 -38.57 79.23
C VAL A 407 -41.00 -39.91 78.86
N ASP A 408 -41.25 -40.74 79.88
CA ASP A 408 -41.75 -42.14 79.88
C ASP A 408 -43.28 -42.34 79.67
N GLN A 409 -43.59 -43.52 79.09
CA GLN A 409 -44.67 -44.54 79.34
C GLN A 409 -46.12 -44.09 79.65
N ASP A 410 -47.21 -44.72 79.19
CA ASP A 410 -47.47 -46.11 78.83
C ASP A 410 -48.82 -46.18 78.08
N LEU A 411 -48.92 -47.03 77.03
CA LEU A 411 -50.08 -47.40 76.15
C LEU A 411 -49.66 -47.65 74.68
N ILE A 412 -48.36 -47.63 74.37
CA ILE A 412 -47.80 -47.47 73.01
C ILE A 412 -47.22 -48.79 72.41
N GLY A 413 -47.20 -49.90 73.14
CA GLY A 413 -46.46 -51.12 72.76
C GLY A 413 -46.88 -51.80 71.46
N GLU A 414 -48.19 -51.98 71.21
CA GLU A 414 -48.68 -52.66 69.99
C GLU A 414 -48.59 -51.78 68.73
N GLU A 415 -48.76 -50.46 68.88
CA GLU A 415 -48.60 -49.50 67.78
C GLU A 415 -47.12 -49.28 67.44
N ILE A 416 -46.22 -49.34 68.44
CA ILE A 416 -44.76 -49.31 68.23
C ILE A 416 -44.31 -50.51 67.40
N ASP A 417 -44.82 -51.72 67.66
CA ASP A 417 -44.39 -52.90 66.91
C ASP A 417 -44.92 -52.89 65.47
N ARG A 418 -46.14 -52.38 65.24
CA ARG A 418 -46.66 -52.14 63.88
C ARG A 418 -45.85 -51.08 63.13
N GLN A 419 -45.57 -49.95 63.78
CA GLN A 419 -44.73 -48.89 63.21
C GLN A 419 -43.30 -49.37 62.94
N ARG A 420 -42.73 -50.23 63.80
CA ARG A 420 -41.41 -50.84 63.58
C ARG A 420 -41.36 -51.70 62.33
N ILE A 421 -42.36 -52.54 62.09
CA ILE A 421 -42.42 -53.41 60.89
C ILE A 421 -42.55 -52.56 59.62
N LEU A 422 -43.45 -51.57 59.61
CA LEU A 422 -43.62 -50.65 58.48
C LEU A 422 -42.37 -49.79 58.24
N THR A 423 -41.70 -49.38 59.31
CA THR A 423 -40.41 -48.66 59.25
C THR A 423 -39.34 -49.54 58.61
N GLN A 424 -39.19 -50.79 59.04
CA GLN A 424 -38.24 -51.73 58.44
C GLN A 424 -38.51 -51.96 56.95
N GLN A 425 -39.78 -52.13 56.57
CA GLN A 425 -40.17 -52.31 55.17
C GLN A 425 -39.81 -51.08 54.33
N MET A 426 -40.13 -49.87 54.80
CA MET A 426 -39.79 -48.63 54.10
C MET A 426 -38.27 -48.40 54.02
N THR A 427 -37.51 -48.80 55.06
CA THR A 427 -36.04 -48.74 55.03
C THR A 427 -35.46 -49.65 53.94
N ILE A 428 -35.99 -50.87 53.79
CA ILE A 428 -35.55 -51.81 52.74
C ILE A 428 -35.89 -51.26 51.35
N GLU A 429 -37.14 -50.81 51.15
CA GLU A 429 -37.59 -50.24 49.87
C GLU A 429 -36.76 -49.00 49.49
N THR A 430 -36.57 -48.07 50.43
CA THR A 430 -35.76 -46.86 50.21
C THR A 430 -34.31 -47.21 49.92
N THR A 431 -33.74 -48.21 50.59
CA THR A 431 -32.36 -48.65 50.31
C THR A 431 -32.25 -49.26 48.91
N SER A 432 -33.22 -50.08 48.51
CA SER A 432 -33.28 -50.65 47.16
C SER A 432 -33.37 -49.56 46.08
N VAL A 433 -34.19 -48.53 46.28
CA VAL A 433 -34.33 -47.43 45.32
C VAL A 433 -33.07 -46.56 45.27
N VAL A 434 -32.43 -46.32 46.42
CA VAL A 434 -31.13 -45.62 46.47
C VAL A 434 -30.05 -46.40 45.73
N ASP A 435 -29.99 -47.72 45.88
CA ASP A 435 -29.02 -48.55 45.18
C ASP A 435 -29.29 -48.62 43.67
N GLN A 436 -30.57 -48.68 43.27
CA GLN A 436 -30.97 -48.59 41.87
C GLN A 436 -30.57 -47.22 41.27
N ALA A 437 -30.87 -46.12 41.97
CA ALA A 437 -30.49 -44.78 41.54
C ALA A 437 -28.96 -44.65 41.40
N ARG A 438 -28.18 -45.24 42.31
CA ARG A 438 -26.71 -45.25 42.23
C ARG A 438 -26.18 -46.00 41.00
N GLN A 439 -26.85 -47.07 40.57
CA GLN A 439 -26.47 -47.84 39.39
C GLN A 439 -26.67 -47.04 38.09
N ILE A 440 -27.82 -46.38 37.95
CA ILE A 440 -28.13 -45.64 36.72
C ILE A 440 -27.58 -44.21 36.71
N ARG A 441 -27.20 -43.64 37.87
CA ARG A 441 -26.69 -42.26 38.00
C ARG A 441 -25.54 -41.92 37.07
N GLN A 442 -24.70 -42.88 36.70
CA GLN A 442 -23.58 -42.64 35.78
C GLN A 442 -24.01 -42.56 34.31
N SER A 443 -25.04 -43.32 33.91
CA SER A 443 -25.54 -43.37 32.54
C SER A 443 -26.66 -42.36 32.28
N ASP A 444 -27.55 -42.18 33.26
CA ASP A 444 -28.69 -41.27 33.19
C ASP A 444 -28.97 -40.67 34.59
N PRO A 445 -28.34 -39.51 34.90
CA PRO A 445 -28.57 -38.84 36.18
C PRO A 445 -29.97 -38.22 36.29
N ALA A 446 -30.64 -37.91 35.17
CA ALA A 446 -31.98 -37.32 35.19
C ALA A 446 -33.02 -38.34 35.68
N ASP A 447 -32.94 -39.57 35.17
CA ASP A 447 -33.79 -40.68 35.62
C ASP A 447 -33.49 -41.08 37.07
N ALA A 448 -32.21 -41.07 37.47
CA ALA A 448 -31.80 -41.29 38.87
C ALA A 448 -32.40 -40.24 39.81
N LEU A 449 -32.37 -38.96 39.42
CA LEU A 449 -32.94 -37.85 40.18
C LEU A 449 -34.47 -37.99 40.32
N ASN A 450 -35.15 -38.38 39.24
CA ASN A 450 -36.59 -38.60 39.23
C ASN A 450 -37.01 -39.78 40.14
N LEU A 451 -36.24 -40.87 40.15
CA LEU A 451 -36.45 -42.00 41.07
C LEU A 451 -36.29 -41.58 42.53
N LEU A 452 -35.22 -40.85 42.86
CA LEU A 452 -34.97 -40.39 44.23
C LEU A 452 -36.03 -39.40 44.73
N LYS A 453 -36.46 -38.44 43.89
CA LYS A 453 -37.53 -37.48 44.22
C LYS A 453 -38.89 -38.16 44.43
N ARG A 454 -39.19 -39.22 43.66
CA ARG A 454 -40.40 -40.03 43.87
C ARG A 454 -40.36 -40.74 45.22
N GLN A 455 -39.24 -41.38 45.56
CA GLN A 455 -39.07 -42.04 46.86
C GLN A 455 -39.12 -41.06 48.03
N GLU A 456 -38.52 -39.87 47.87
CA GLU A 456 -38.59 -38.80 48.86
C GLU A 456 -40.03 -38.34 49.11
N ASN A 457 -40.82 -38.14 48.05
CA ASN A 457 -42.24 -37.81 48.16
C ASN A 457 -43.03 -38.93 48.88
N GLN A 458 -42.75 -40.20 48.58
CA GLN A 458 -43.40 -41.35 49.23
C GLN A 458 -43.10 -41.42 50.74
N VAL A 459 -41.83 -41.24 51.13
CA VAL A 459 -41.41 -41.18 52.54
C VAL A 459 -41.95 -39.94 53.25
N ARG A 460 -42.08 -38.81 52.54
CA ARG A 460 -42.62 -37.56 53.11
C ARG A 460 -44.11 -37.69 53.44
N VAL A 461 -44.90 -38.37 52.60
CA VAL A 461 -46.36 -38.50 52.75
C VAL A 461 -46.76 -39.62 53.74
N SER A 462 -45.87 -40.58 54.00
CA SER A 462 -46.15 -41.67 54.94
C SER A 462 -46.29 -41.19 56.40
N THR A 463 -47.46 -41.41 57.00
CA THR A 463 -47.76 -41.12 58.42
C THR A 463 -47.51 -42.31 59.35
N ASP A 464 -47.35 -43.51 58.81
CA ASP A 464 -47.44 -44.77 59.56
C ASP A 464 -46.06 -45.33 59.96
N ILE A 465 -45.03 -44.48 59.92
CA ILE A 465 -43.60 -44.81 60.15
C ILE A 465 -43.09 -43.99 61.32
N ASP A 466 -42.13 -44.54 62.07
CA ASP A 466 -41.46 -43.83 63.15
C ASP A 466 -40.96 -42.43 62.72
N PRO A 467 -41.34 -41.34 63.42
CA PRO A 467 -40.93 -39.98 63.09
C PRO A 467 -39.41 -39.75 63.08
N GLU A 468 -38.64 -40.53 63.85
CA GLU A 468 -37.18 -40.45 63.83
C GLU A 468 -36.57 -41.14 62.61
N ALA A 469 -37.00 -42.36 62.30
CA ALA A 469 -36.60 -43.09 61.11
C ALA A 469 -36.98 -42.33 59.81
N ARG A 470 -38.17 -41.73 59.74
CA ARG A 470 -38.59 -40.88 58.60
C ARG A 470 -37.64 -39.70 58.38
N ARG A 471 -37.21 -39.01 59.46
CA ARG A 471 -36.21 -37.94 59.38
C ARG A 471 -34.84 -38.44 58.91
N GLN A 472 -34.44 -39.64 59.30
CA GLN A 472 -33.19 -40.25 58.82
C GLN A 472 -33.25 -40.62 57.33
N LEU A 473 -34.34 -41.25 56.88
CA LEU A 473 -34.55 -41.61 55.48
C LEU A 473 -34.62 -40.39 54.57
N LEU A 474 -35.34 -39.32 54.97
CA LEU A 474 -35.39 -38.07 54.21
C LEU A 474 -34.02 -37.39 54.13
N ARG A 475 -33.23 -37.39 55.22
CA ARG A 475 -31.84 -36.88 55.18
C ARG A 475 -30.98 -37.66 54.20
N ARG A 476 -31.11 -38.99 54.20
CA ARG A 476 -30.35 -39.87 53.29
C ARG A 476 -30.75 -39.65 51.82
N LEU A 477 -32.06 -39.56 51.54
CA LEU A 477 -32.58 -39.29 50.19
C LEU A 477 -32.17 -37.90 49.70
N ASN A 478 -32.27 -36.87 50.53
CA ASN A 478 -31.84 -35.52 50.18
C ASN A 478 -30.35 -35.45 49.84
N ASN A 479 -29.50 -36.16 50.60
CA ASN A 479 -28.07 -36.23 50.28
C ASN A 479 -27.83 -36.87 48.90
N GLU A 480 -28.51 -37.97 48.58
CA GLU A 480 -28.35 -38.62 47.26
C GLU A 480 -28.95 -37.78 46.12
N ILE A 481 -30.03 -37.03 46.37
CA ILE A 481 -30.61 -36.07 45.41
C ILE A 481 -29.61 -34.96 45.10
N VAL A 482 -29.00 -34.35 46.12
CA VAL A 482 -27.98 -33.30 45.94
C VAL A 482 -26.77 -33.83 45.16
N ILE A 483 -26.27 -35.02 45.50
CA ILE A 483 -25.14 -35.64 44.78
C ILE A 483 -25.48 -35.86 43.29
N THR A 484 -26.69 -36.36 43.01
CA THR A 484 -27.14 -36.67 41.65
C THR A 484 -27.41 -35.40 40.84
N ALA A 485 -28.00 -34.38 41.45
CA ALA A 485 -28.23 -33.07 40.83
C ALA A 485 -26.91 -32.38 40.45
N ASN A 486 -25.93 -32.37 41.36
CA ASN A 486 -24.61 -31.79 41.08
C ASN A 486 -23.89 -32.53 39.93
N LEU A 487 -24.09 -33.85 39.81
CA LEU A 487 -23.53 -34.63 38.72
C LEU A 487 -24.20 -34.27 37.38
N GLN A 488 -25.52 -34.12 37.35
CA GLN A 488 -26.26 -33.70 36.15
C GLN A 488 -25.80 -32.32 35.70
N GLU A 489 -25.76 -31.35 36.61
CA GLU A 489 -25.30 -29.98 36.32
C GLU A 489 -23.87 -29.97 35.77
N LYS A 490 -22.98 -30.77 36.36
CA LYS A 490 -21.61 -30.92 35.86
C LYS A 490 -21.57 -31.48 34.43
N GLN A 491 -22.38 -32.49 34.10
CA GLN A 491 -22.44 -33.05 32.75
C GLN A 491 -23.01 -32.06 31.73
N GLU A 492 -24.02 -31.28 32.10
CA GLU A 492 -24.60 -30.24 31.25
C GLU A 492 -23.58 -29.12 30.98
N VAL A 493 -22.88 -28.65 32.02
CA VAL A 493 -21.80 -27.67 31.90
C VAL A 493 -20.66 -28.20 31.02
N ASP A 494 -20.19 -29.44 31.23
CA ASP A 494 -19.15 -30.05 30.40
C ASP A 494 -19.56 -30.16 28.92
N LEU A 495 -20.85 -30.44 28.65
CA LEU A 495 -21.39 -30.53 27.30
C LEU A 495 -21.51 -29.16 26.63
N ILE A 496 -21.92 -28.13 27.37
CA ILE A 496 -21.93 -26.73 26.92
C ILE A 496 -20.50 -26.29 26.59
N LEU A 497 -19.55 -26.49 27.50
CA LEU A 497 -18.14 -26.13 27.29
C LEU A 497 -17.53 -26.84 26.08
N ARG A 498 -17.86 -28.13 25.85
CA ARG A 498 -17.41 -28.86 24.65
C ARG A 498 -17.99 -28.26 23.37
N ARG A 499 -19.28 -27.91 23.37
CA ARG A 499 -19.93 -27.28 22.21
C ARG A 499 -19.35 -25.89 21.92
N GLU A 500 -19.14 -25.09 22.96
CA GLU A 500 -18.48 -23.78 22.83
C GLU A 500 -17.07 -23.92 22.28
N ARG A 501 -16.29 -24.89 22.76
CA ARG A 501 -14.94 -25.16 22.25
C ARG A 501 -14.95 -25.55 20.78
N ILE A 502 -15.85 -26.42 20.34
CA ILE A 502 -15.97 -26.81 18.93
C ILE A 502 -16.36 -25.60 18.07
N ALA A 503 -17.35 -24.82 18.52
CA ALA A 503 -17.79 -23.62 17.81
C ALA A 503 -16.68 -22.54 17.72
N GLN A 504 -15.85 -22.41 18.76
CA GLN A 504 -14.67 -21.54 18.75
C GLN A 504 -13.62 -22.01 17.75
N LEU A 505 -13.30 -23.30 17.74
CA LEU A 505 -12.35 -23.88 16.78
C LEU A 505 -12.83 -23.71 15.33
N GLU A 506 -14.11 -23.98 15.05
CA GLU A 506 -14.70 -23.75 13.72
C GLU A 506 -14.76 -22.27 13.32
N ALA A 507 -14.89 -21.36 14.28
CA ALA A 507 -14.84 -19.92 14.02
C ALA A 507 -13.41 -19.45 13.72
N GLU A 508 -12.43 -20.00 14.45
CA GLU A 508 -11.00 -19.75 14.25
C GLU A 508 -10.54 -20.26 12.88
N GLU A 509 -10.91 -21.49 12.51
CA GLU A 509 -10.59 -22.09 11.20
C GLU A 509 -11.15 -21.24 10.05
N ARG A 510 -12.40 -20.78 10.14
CA ARG A 510 -13.00 -19.88 9.14
C ARG A 510 -12.31 -18.52 9.04
N MET A 511 -11.80 -17.99 10.17
CA MET A 511 -11.02 -16.75 10.15
C MET A 511 -9.68 -16.94 9.45
N ILE A 512 -9.00 -18.06 9.73
CA ILE A 512 -7.74 -18.42 9.07
C ILE A 512 -7.95 -18.59 7.56
N GLU A 513 -8.97 -19.36 7.14
CA GLU A 513 -9.29 -19.54 5.72
C GLU A 513 -9.54 -18.20 5.00
N ARG A 514 -10.28 -17.29 5.65
CA ARG A 514 -10.52 -15.96 5.11
C ARG A 514 -9.24 -15.14 5.01
N MET A 515 -8.38 -15.18 6.02
CA MET A 515 -7.08 -14.49 5.99
C MET A 515 -6.20 -15.02 4.85
N VAL A 516 -6.16 -16.33 4.65
CA VAL A 516 -5.40 -16.97 3.56
C VAL A 516 -5.93 -16.54 2.18
N LEU A 517 -7.25 -16.47 2.00
CA LEU A 517 -7.86 -16.01 0.76
C LEU A 517 -7.56 -14.52 0.49
N GLU A 518 -7.67 -13.66 1.51
CA GLU A 518 -7.35 -12.23 1.39
C GLU A 518 -5.87 -12.02 1.06
N GLU A 519 -4.98 -12.83 1.64
CA GLU A 519 -3.54 -12.78 1.39
C GLU A 519 -3.17 -13.24 -0.03
N ALA A 520 -3.77 -14.34 -0.51
CA ALA A 520 -3.60 -14.78 -1.89
C ALA A 520 -4.11 -13.75 -2.91
N GLN A 521 -5.24 -13.09 -2.62
CA GLN A 521 -5.76 -12.02 -3.47
C GLN A 521 -4.82 -10.80 -3.48
N LEU A 522 -4.27 -10.44 -2.32
CA LEU A 522 -3.29 -9.36 -2.21
C LEU A 522 -2.05 -9.67 -3.05
N GLU A 523 -1.52 -10.89 -2.95
CA GLU A 523 -0.35 -11.33 -3.70
C GLU A 523 -0.57 -11.23 -5.21
N GLN A 524 -1.72 -11.68 -5.71
CA GLN A 524 -2.09 -11.56 -7.13
C GLN A 524 -2.14 -10.10 -7.60
N LEU A 525 -2.67 -9.19 -6.77
CA LEU A 525 -2.72 -7.76 -7.10
C LEU A 525 -1.33 -7.14 -7.12
N ILE A 526 -0.46 -7.48 -6.16
CA ILE A 526 0.92 -7.00 -6.12
C ILE A 526 1.71 -7.49 -7.32
N GLU A 527 1.54 -8.74 -7.72
CA GLU A 527 2.22 -9.29 -8.90
C GLU A 527 1.72 -8.63 -10.19
N ARG A 528 0.41 -8.33 -10.27
CA ARG A 528 -0.15 -7.52 -11.36
C ARG A 528 0.47 -6.12 -11.41
N VAL A 529 0.68 -5.47 -10.26
CA VAL A 529 1.37 -4.17 -10.19
C VAL A 529 2.81 -4.31 -10.69
N ARG A 530 3.55 -5.34 -10.27
CA ARG A 530 4.93 -5.60 -10.73
C ARG A 530 4.97 -5.74 -12.25
N ALA A 531 4.10 -6.57 -12.83
CA ALA A 531 4.01 -6.77 -14.26
C ALA A 531 3.70 -5.47 -15.03
N LEU A 532 2.78 -4.65 -14.54
CA LEU A 532 2.44 -3.36 -15.14
C LEU A 532 3.58 -2.34 -15.02
N MET A 533 4.28 -2.31 -13.88
CA MET A 533 5.46 -1.46 -13.71
C MET A 533 6.56 -1.84 -14.71
N VAL A 534 6.82 -3.13 -14.89
CA VAL A 534 7.77 -3.65 -15.89
C VAL A 534 7.34 -3.24 -17.30
N ALA A 535 6.07 -3.41 -17.67
CA ALA A 535 5.55 -2.97 -18.96
C ALA A 535 5.75 -1.46 -19.18
N GLY A 536 5.51 -0.65 -18.14
CA GLY A 536 5.76 0.79 -18.15
C GLY A 536 7.22 1.14 -18.43
N TYR A 537 8.16 0.47 -17.75
CA TYR A 537 9.59 0.65 -18.01
C TYR A 537 10.02 0.17 -19.41
N HIS A 538 9.25 -0.72 -20.05
CA HIS A 538 9.46 -1.16 -21.42
C HIS A 538 8.74 -0.31 -22.48
N GLY A 539 8.15 0.82 -22.08
CA GLY A 539 7.60 1.82 -23.00
C GLY A 539 6.07 1.80 -23.14
N ASP A 540 5.35 1.03 -22.34
CA ASP A 540 3.89 1.14 -22.24
C ASP A 540 3.50 2.20 -21.20
N ASP A 541 3.39 3.45 -21.64
CA ASP A 541 3.12 4.57 -20.74
C ASP A 541 1.79 4.46 -19.99
N ALA A 542 0.78 3.78 -20.56
CA ALA A 542 -0.51 3.58 -19.92
C ALA A 542 -0.39 2.63 -18.70
N ALA A 543 0.58 1.72 -18.72
CA ALA A 543 0.75 0.71 -17.68
C ALA A 543 1.09 1.31 -16.30
N PHE A 544 1.73 2.49 -16.23
CA PHE A 544 1.98 3.16 -14.94
C PHE A 544 0.70 3.66 -14.27
N GLU A 545 -0.24 4.20 -15.05
CA GLU A 545 -1.54 4.64 -14.55
C GLU A 545 -2.38 3.43 -14.10
N GLU A 546 -2.36 2.35 -14.89
CA GLU A 546 -3.00 1.08 -14.51
C GLU A 546 -2.40 0.49 -13.24
N ALA A 547 -1.06 0.48 -13.12
CA ALA A 547 -0.36 0.00 -11.93
C ALA A 547 -0.80 0.76 -10.68
N ARG A 548 -0.95 2.10 -10.78
CA ARG A 548 -1.44 2.95 -9.69
C ARG A 548 -2.86 2.58 -9.27
N ILE A 549 -3.75 2.31 -10.22
CA ILE A 549 -5.14 1.89 -9.96
C ILE A 549 -5.18 0.51 -9.28
N VAL A 550 -4.42 -0.46 -9.80
CA VAL A 550 -4.34 -1.81 -9.21
C VAL A 550 -3.76 -1.76 -7.80
N ALA A 551 -2.72 -0.96 -7.56
CA ALA A 551 -2.15 -0.76 -6.24
C ALA A 551 -3.13 -0.08 -5.27
N SER A 552 -3.98 0.84 -5.75
CA SER A 552 -5.05 1.41 -4.95
C SER A 552 -6.10 0.36 -4.56
N ASN A 553 -6.40 -0.59 -5.44
CA ASN A 553 -7.30 -1.71 -5.12
C ASN A 553 -6.67 -2.64 -4.08
N ALA A 554 -5.38 -2.91 -4.16
CA ALA A 554 -4.64 -3.68 -3.16
C ALA A 554 -4.73 -3.04 -1.76
N MET A 555 -4.63 -1.70 -1.67
CA MET A 555 -4.80 -0.96 -0.41
C MET A 555 -6.21 -1.06 0.18
N ASN A 556 -7.23 -1.20 -0.68
CA ASN A 556 -8.61 -1.35 -0.24
C ASN A 556 -8.93 -2.76 0.29
N VAL A 557 -8.17 -3.79 -0.13
CA VAL A 557 -8.32 -5.16 0.40
C VAL A 557 -7.90 -5.20 1.86
N ARG A 558 -6.73 -4.63 2.20
CA ARG A 558 -6.24 -4.58 3.58
C ARG A 558 -5.59 -3.22 3.89
N PRO A 559 -6.34 -2.27 4.47
CA PRO A 559 -5.81 -0.96 4.83
C PRO A 559 -4.64 -1.08 5.82
N GLY A 560 -3.59 -0.28 5.61
CA GLY A 560 -2.42 -0.26 6.49
C GLY A 560 -1.43 -1.42 6.28
N ASN A 561 -1.63 -2.25 5.25
CA ASN A 561 -0.65 -3.25 4.85
C ASN A 561 0.58 -2.59 4.20
N GLY A 562 1.78 -2.96 4.66
CA GLY A 562 3.07 -2.45 4.16
C GLY A 562 3.26 -2.64 2.64
N PRO A 563 3.24 -3.87 2.12
CA PRO A 563 3.30 -4.15 0.68
C PRO A 563 2.36 -3.34 -0.20
N ALA A 564 1.07 -3.26 0.14
CA ALA A 564 0.11 -2.50 -0.64
C ALA A 564 0.41 -0.99 -0.61
N THR A 565 0.86 -0.48 0.54
CA THR A 565 1.23 0.94 0.70
C THR A 565 2.46 1.27 -0.14
N ALA A 566 3.48 0.42 -0.10
CA ALA A 566 4.69 0.56 -0.88
C ALA A 566 4.40 0.48 -2.40
N ALA A 567 3.57 -0.47 -2.83
CA ALA A 567 3.14 -0.60 -4.22
C ALA A 567 2.40 0.64 -4.71
N LEU A 568 1.49 1.21 -3.90
CA LEU A 568 0.76 2.42 -4.28
C LEU A 568 1.69 3.63 -4.39
N PHE A 569 2.60 3.80 -3.42
CA PHE A 569 3.56 4.89 -3.43
C PHE A 569 4.48 4.81 -4.66
N THR A 570 5.05 3.63 -4.93
CA THR A 570 5.97 3.41 -6.05
C THR A 570 5.29 3.59 -7.40
N ALA A 571 4.10 3.00 -7.60
CA ALA A 571 3.34 3.17 -8.83
C ALA A 571 2.91 4.63 -9.07
N THR A 572 2.48 5.33 -8.01
CA THR A 572 2.14 6.76 -8.10
C THR A 572 3.36 7.60 -8.46
N ALA A 573 4.50 7.35 -7.82
CA ALA A 573 5.73 8.07 -8.12
C ALA A 573 6.16 7.86 -9.58
N ALA A 574 6.16 6.62 -10.06
CA ALA A 574 6.54 6.28 -11.44
C ALA A 574 5.61 6.92 -12.48
N ASP A 575 4.30 6.88 -12.26
CA ASP A 575 3.30 7.54 -13.10
C ASP A 575 3.53 9.06 -13.21
N GLN A 576 3.69 9.74 -12.08
CA GLN A 576 3.93 11.19 -12.07
C GLN A 576 5.25 11.57 -12.76
N LEU A 577 6.28 10.76 -12.56
CA LEU A 577 7.60 10.98 -13.14
C LEU A 577 7.56 10.82 -14.66
N ASN A 578 6.86 9.78 -15.17
CA ASN A 578 6.61 9.60 -16.60
C ASN A 578 5.87 10.82 -17.18
N LYS A 579 4.75 11.25 -16.58
CA LYS A 579 3.99 12.43 -17.02
C LYS A 579 4.88 13.67 -17.15
N ILE A 580 5.76 13.91 -16.16
CA ILE A 580 6.70 15.05 -16.19
C ILE A 580 7.70 14.91 -17.35
N PHE A 581 8.29 13.74 -17.55
CA PHE A 581 9.24 13.53 -18.65
C PHE A 581 8.58 13.70 -20.01
N ARG A 582 7.35 13.20 -20.19
CA ARG A 582 6.61 13.37 -21.43
C ARG A 582 6.25 14.82 -21.71
N LEU A 583 5.84 15.58 -20.69
CA LEU A 583 5.59 17.01 -20.84
C LEU A 583 6.88 17.79 -21.19
N ARG A 584 8.03 17.38 -20.68
CA ARG A 584 9.33 17.97 -21.07
C ARG A 584 9.68 17.65 -22.53
N ALA A 585 9.46 16.41 -22.96
CA ALA A 585 9.70 15.99 -24.34
C ALA A 585 8.80 16.75 -25.33
N ILE A 586 7.49 16.81 -25.05
CA ILE A 586 6.53 17.59 -25.84
C ILE A 586 6.95 19.06 -25.88
N ARG A 587 7.36 19.64 -24.74
CA ARG A 587 7.83 21.03 -24.70
C ARG A 587 9.03 21.24 -25.61
N SER A 588 10.03 20.36 -25.56
CA SER A 588 11.22 20.48 -26.43
C SER A 588 10.87 20.34 -27.91
N GLU A 589 9.97 19.42 -28.25
CA GLU A 589 9.52 19.20 -29.62
C GLU A 589 8.75 20.42 -30.16
N ARG A 590 7.76 20.91 -29.40
CA ARG A 590 6.99 22.10 -29.77
C ARG A 590 7.84 23.36 -29.83
N LEU A 591 8.86 23.49 -28.97
CA LEU A 591 9.83 24.58 -29.04
C LEU A 591 10.60 24.54 -30.36
N LEU A 592 11.09 23.37 -30.78
CA LEU A 592 11.80 23.20 -32.05
C LEU A 592 10.90 23.47 -33.26
N GLU A 593 9.66 22.97 -33.25
CA GLU A 593 8.67 23.28 -34.29
C GLU A 593 8.42 24.79 -34.41
N THR A 594 8.33 25.48 -33.27
CA THR A 594 8.14 26.92 -33.24
C THR A 594 9.35 27.65 -33.82
N LEU A 595 10.57 27.26 -33.42
CA LEU A 595 11.80 27.83 -33.98
C LEU A 595 11.91 27.55 -35.49
N TYR A 596 11.50 26.37 -35.95
CA TYR A 596 11.43 26.06 -37.38
C TYR A 596 10.47 27.00 -38.12
N GLN A 597 9.28 27.26 -37.58
CA GLN A 597 8.33 28.23 -38.17
C GLN A 597 8.90 29.64 -38.21
N VAL A 598 9.63 30.05 -37.17
CA VAL A 598 10.35 31.34 -37.16
C VAL A 598 11.37 31.40 -38.29
N GLU A 599 12.25 30.40 -38.43
CA GLU A 599 13.22 30.35 -39.54
C GLU A 599 12.54 30.33 -40.91
N LEU A 600 11.45 29.56 -41.06
CA LEU A 600 10.66 29.52 -42.30
C LEU A 600 10.12 30.90 -42.67
N SER A 601 9.67 31.70 -41.69
CA SER A 601 9.21 33.07 -41.93
C SER A 601 10.35 34.05 -42.28
N HIS A 602 11.59 33.74 -41.90
CA HIS A 602 12.77 34.52 -42.26
C HIS A 602 13.29 34.20 -43.65
N VAL A 603 12.86 33.09 -44.27
CA VAL A 603 13.21 32.77 -45.66
C VAL A 603 12.60 33.85 -46.56
N PRO A 604 13.41 34.73 -47.18
CA PRO A 604 12.88 35.74 -48.08
C PRO A 604 12.31 35.03 -49.30
N PHE A 605 11.05 35.29 -49.61
CA PHE A 605 10.49 34.87 -50.90
C PHE A 605 10.98 35.84 -51.98
N PRO A 606 11.47 35.36 -53.14
CA PRO A 606 11.89 36.24 -54.22
C PRO A 606 10.69 37.02 -54.74
N ASP A 607 10.83 38.35 -54.77
CA ASP A 607 9.80 39.36 -55.05
C ASP A 607 9.33 39.42 -56.53
N GLU A 608 9.51 38.33 -57.28
CA GLU A 608 9.12 38.18 -58.68
C GLU A 608 8.25 36.91 -58.86
N PRO A 609 6.90 37.00 -58.78
CA PRO A 609 6.06 38.20 -58.70
C PRO A 609 5.65 38.61 -57.25
N PRO A 610 5.23 39.87 -57.04
CA PRO A 610 5.34 40.55 -55.73
C PRO A 610 4.24 40.24 -54.71
N ILE A 611 3.13 39.60 -55.12
CA ILE A 611 2.01 39.29 -54.23
C ILE A 611 1.35 38.00 -54.73
N VAL A 612 1.56 36.89 -54.03
CA VAL A 612 0.79 35.67 -54.25
C VAL A 612 -0.51 35.81 -53.48
N TYR A 613 -1.55 36.26 -54.18
CA TYR A 613 -2.90 36.19 -53.63
C TYR A 613 -3.27 34.71 -53.39
N PRO A 614 -3.99 34.41 -52.30
CA PRO A 614 -4.54 33.07 -52.15
C PRO A 614 -5.47 32.76 -53.32
N ALA A 615 -5.67 31.48 -53.62
CA ALA A 615 -6.45 31.03 -54.76
C ALA A 615 -7.83 31.73 -54.82
N PRO A 616 -8.41 31.94 -56.01
CA PRO A 616 -9.72 32.58 -56.17
C PRO A 616 -10.81 31.99 -55.28
N GLU A 617 -10.73 30.69 -55.00
CA GLU A 617 -11.62 29.95 -54.09
C GLU A 617 -11.61 30.53 -52.67
N VAL A 618 -10.44 30.93 -52.16
CA VAL A 618 -10.28 31.55 -50.85
C VAL A 618 -10.92 32.93 -50.82
N TRP A 619 -10.71 33.72 -51.88
CA TRP A 619 -11.35 35.04 -52.01
C TRP A 619 -12.87 34.95 -52.11
N LYS A 620 -13.38 33.96 -52.84
CA LYS A 620 -14.82 33.68 -52.94
C LYS A 620 -15.39 33.31 -51.57
N ALA A 621 -14.75 32.39 -50.85
CA ALA A 621 -15.18 31.99 -49.51
C ALA A 621 -15.17 33.15 -48.50
N LEU A 622 -14.17 34.03 -48.56
CA LEU A 622 -14.11 35.24 -47.74
C LEU A 622 -15.22 36.24 -48.10
N THR A 623 -15.54 36.39 -49.39
CA THR A 623 -16.59 37.29 -49.88
C THR A 623 -17.98 36.78 -49.49
N GLU A 624 -18.22 35.48 -49.60
CA GLU A 624 -19.48 34.84 -49.17
C GLU A 624 -19.68 34.98 -47.65
N ARG A 625 -18.62 34.81 -46.84
CA ARG A 625 -18.69 35.10 -45.40
C ARG A 625 -19.04 36.56 -45.10
N ARG A 626 -18.56 37.51 -45.90
CA ARG A 626 -18.85 38.95 -45.73
C ARG A 626 -20.26 39.36 -46.13
N LYS A 627 -20.94 38.64 -47.03
CA LYS A 627 -22.33 38.92 -47.40
C LYS A 627 -23.27 38.92 -46.19
N ASN A 628 -23.00 38.09 -45.19
CA ASN A 628 -23.77 38.01 -43.94
C ASN A 628 -23.69 39.30 -43.09
N TYR A 629 -22.75 40.19 -43.40
CA TYR A 629 -22.49 41.44 -42.68
C TYR A 629 -22.63 42.68 -43.59
N ALA A 630 -23.29 42.54 -44.76
CA ALA A 630 -23.54 43.69 -45.65
C ALA A 630 -24.42 44.75 -44.95
N ALA A 631 -24.11 46.03 -45.18
CA ALA A 631 -24.75 47.16 -44.51
C ALA A 631 -26.30 47.12 -44.66
N VAL A 632 -27.00 47.05 -43.53
CA VAL A 632 -28.46 47.09 -43.46
C VAL A 632 -28.88 48.55 -43.23
N SER A 633 -29.70 49.12 -44.11
CA SER A 633 -30.38 50.39 -43.84
C SER A 633 -31.44 50.16 -42.74
N LEU A 634 -31.48 51.00 -41.71
CA LEU A 634 -32.45 50.88 -40.61
C LEU A 634 -33.86 51.39 -40.99
N GLU A 635 -33.99 52.10 -42.11
CA GLU A 635 -35.28 52.55 -42.63
C GLU A 635 -36.06 51.36 -43.19
N LYS A 636 -37.19 51.03 -42.55
CA LYS A 636 -38.17 50.10 -43.11
C LYS A 636 -38.85 50.78 -44.31
N THR A 637 -38.26 50.62 -45.49
CA THR A 637 -38.87 51.10 -46.75
C THR A 637 -40.19 50.36 -46.95
N GLY A 638 -41.29 51.10 -47.10
CA GLY A 638 -42.60 50.50 -47.39
C GLY A 638 -42.62 49.80 -48.75
N PRO A 639 -43.52 48.83 -49.01
CA PRO A 639 -43.59 48.15 -50.31
C PRO A 639 -43.93 49.10 -51.47
N SER A 640 -44.53 50.26 -51.18
CA SER A 640 -44.83 51.30 -52.17
C SER A 640 -43.59 52.14 -52.50
N GLU A 641 -42.82 52.55 -51.50
CA GLU A 641 -41.54 53.27 -51.72
C GLU A 641 -40.49 52.40 -52.41
N ALA A 642 -40.47 51.09 -52.10
CA ALA A 642 -39.61 50.12 -52.79
C ALA A 642 -39.98 50.00 -54.27
N ARG A 643 -41.28 50.05 -54.61
CA ARG A 643 -41.76 50.09 -56.00
C ARG A 643 -41.35 51.38 -56.71
N ILE A 644 -41.48 52.53 -56.05
CA ILE A 644 -41.02 53.81 -56.61
C ILE A 644 -39.51 53.79 -56.87
N ARG A 645 -38.71 53.25 -55.93
CA ARG A 645 -37.26 53.12 -56.10
C ARG A 645 -36.85 52.16 -57.22
N ALA A 646 -37.61 51.08 -57.42
CA ALA A 646 -37.38 50.16 -58.53
C ALA A 646 -37.75 50.83 -59.87
N ALA A 647 -38.91 51.51 -59.94
CA ALA A 647 -39.36 52.23 -61.13
C ALA A 647 -38.37 53.33 -61.55
N LEU A 648 -37.66 53.95 -60.59
CA LEU A 648 -36.60 54.91 -60.88
C LEU A 648 -35.44 54.31 -61.69
N ASP A 649 -35.20 53.00 -61.60
CA ASP A 649 -34.13 52.31 -62.32
C ASP A 649 -34.60 51.75 -63.68
N ASP A 650 -35.90 51.85 -64.02
CA ASP A 650 -36.45 51.47 -65.32
C ASP A 650 -36.07 52.48 -66.42
N GLU A 651 -35.90 51.99 -67.66
CA GLU A 651 -35.56 52.81 -68.82
C GLU A 651 -36.78 53.54 -69.39
N THR A 652 -36.63 54.83 -69.71
CA THR A 652 -37.71 55.72 -70.12
C THR A 652 -37.32 56.59 -71.31
N GLU A 653 -38.30 56.94 -72.14
CA GLU A 653 -38.13 57.88 -73.25
C GLU A 653 -38.98 59.13 -72.98
N LEU A 654 -38.36 60.31 -73.00
CA LEU A 654 -38.99 61.61 -72.78
C LEU A 654 -38.91 62.46 -74.04
N SER A 655 -40.02 63.04 -74.46
CA SER A 655 -40.05 64.00 -75.57
C SER A 655 -41.10 65.07 -75.32
N PHE A 656 -40.69 66.16 -74.68
CA PHE A 656 -41.55 67.27 -74.29
C PHE A 656 -41.06 68.58 -74.92
N PRO A 657 -41.44 68.91 -76.17
CA PRO A 657 -41.09 70.20 -76.77
C PRO A 657 -42.06 71.29 -76.28
N ASN A 658 -41.58 72.21 -75.43
CA ASN A 658 -42.38 73.31 -74.84
C ASN A 658 -43.68 72.86 -74.16
N THR A 659 -43.60 71.85 -73.30
CA THR A 659 -44.76 71.34 -72.54
C THR A 659 -44.70 71.86 -71.09
N PRO A 660 -45.83 72.26 -70.48
CA PRO A 660 -45.84 72.65 -69.06
C PRO A 660 -45.34 71.52 -68.16
N LEU A 661 -44.56 71.85 -67.13
CA LEU A 661 -43.97 70.87 -66.20
C LEU A 661 -45.04 69.95 -65.58
N ARG A 662 -46.22 70.49 -65.25
CA ARG A 662 -47.36 69.71 -64.72
C ARG A 662 -47.75 68.54 -65.62
N ASP A 663 -47.84 68.78 -66.92
CA ASP A 663 -48.29 67.78 -67.90
C ASP A 663 -47.20 66.74 -68.15
N ALA A 664 -45.93 67.15 -68.13
CA ALA A 664 -44.77 66.24 -68.24
C ALA A 664 -44.68 65.29 -67.04
N LEU A 665 -44.95 65.78 -65.83
CA LEU A 665 -44.96 64.97 -64.61
C LEU A 665 -46.15 64.02 -64.55
N GLN A 666 -47.33 64.45 -65.00
CA GLN A 666 -48.50 63.57 -65.10
C GLN A 666 -48.26 62.43 -66.08
N PHE A 667 -47.64 62.72 -67.24
CA PHE A 667 -47.28 61.68 -68.21
C PHE A 667 -46.32 60.64 -67.63
N LEU A 668 -45.33 61.08 -66.83
CA LEU A 668 -44.40 60.19 -66.15
C LEU A 668 -45.07 59.37 -65.03
N ALA A 669 -46.00 59.98 -64.29
CA ALA A 669 -46.80 59.29 -63.29
C ALA A 669 -47.63 58.15 -63.91
N ASP A 670 -48.25 58.42 -65.06
CA ASP A 670 -49.12 57.46 -65.76
C ASP A 670 -48.33 56.31 -66.40
N ILE A 671 -47.16 56.58 -67.00
CA ILE A 671 -46.34 55.54 -67.65
C ILE A 671 -45.70 54.59 -66.65
N HIS A 672 -45.15 55.14 -65.56
CA HIS A 672 -44.44 54.34 -64.55
C HIS A 672 -45.35 53.87 -63.41
N GLU A 673 -46.65 54.16 -63.49
CA GLU A 673 -47.66 53.83 -62.48
C GLU A 673 -47.22 54.24 -61.05
N ILE A 674 -46.60 55.42 -60.93
CA ILE A 674 -46.12 55.98 -59.65
C ILE A 674 -46.90 57.25 -59.30
N ASN A 675 -47.17 57.43 -58.01
CA ASN A 675 -47.83 58.63 -57.51
C ASN A 675 -46.81 59.77 -57.40
N ILE A 676 -46.91 60.78 -58.28
CA ILE A 676 -46.09 61.99 -58.24
C ILE A 676 -46.93 63.16 -57.73
N ILE A 677 -46.46 63.86 -56.69
CA ILE A 677 -47.12 65.04 -56.13
C ILE A 677 -46.15 66.23 -56.16
N VAL A 678 -46.62 67.39 -56.61
CA VAL A 678 -45.82 68.63 -56.60
C VAL A 678 -46.08 69.39 -55.30
N ASP A 679 -45.02 69.87 -54.66
CA ASP A 679 -45.08 70.66 -53.43
C ASP A 679 -45.29 72.14 -53.74
N ASP A 680 -46.53 72.53 -54.08
CA ASP A 680 -46.84 73.89 -54.55
C ASP A 680 -46.38 74.98 -53.54
N ASP A 681 -46.46 74.73 -52.23
CA ASP A 681 -46.01 75.66 -51.18
C ASP A 681 -44.49 75.92 -51.23
N ALA A 682 -43.70 74.87 -51.50
CA ALA A 682 -42.24 74.97 -51.60
C ALA A 682 -41.81 75.66 -52.89
N LEU A 683 -42.54 75.43 -53.99
CA LEU A 683 -42.27 76.05 -55.30
C LEU A 683 -42.64 77.54 -55.32
N GLU A 684 -43.76 77.93 -54.70
CA GLU A 684 -44.16 79.35 -54.58
C GLU A 684 -43.14 80.17 -53.78
N ALA A 685 -42.52 79.57 -52.75
CA ALA A 685 -41.51 80.23 -51.93
C ALA A 685 -40.24 80.65 -52.72
N GLU A 686 -39.91 79.93 -53.79
CA GLU A 686 -38.80 80.24 -54.70
C GLU A 686 -39.27 80.93 -56.00
N ALA A 687 -40.54 81.38 -56.05
CA ALA A 687 -41.18 82.05 -57.19
C ALA A 687 -41.19 81.23 -58.50
N LEU A 688 -41.19 79.90 -58.39
CA LEU A 688 -41.29 78.96 -59.52
C LEU A 688 -42.74 78.57 -59.78
N SER A 689 -43.13 78.32 -61.04
CA SER A 689 -44.49 77.91 -61.40
C SER A 689 -44.55 76.54 -62.08
N VAL A 690 -45.52 75.73 -61.69
CA VAL A 690 -45.77 74.42 -62.33
C VAL A 690 -46.24 74.53 -63.80
N ASN A 691 -46.55 75.74 -64.26
CA ASN A 691 -46.92 76.04 -65.65
C ASN A 691 -45.73 76.46 -66.51
N ASP A 692 -44.52 76.51 -65.96
CA ASP A 692 -43.33 76.82 -66.74
C ASP A 692 -43.07 75.70 -67.76
N ASN A 693 -42.75 76.09 -68.99
CA ASN A 693 -42.56 75.15 -70.09
C ASN A 693 -41.17 74.55 -70.02
N VAL A 694 -41.11 73.23 -70.19
CA VAL A 694 -39.88 72.45 -70.24
C VAL A 694 -39.66 71.96 -71.68
N ASP A 695 -38.40 71.99 -72.14
CA ASP A 695 -37.98 71.54 -73.48
C ASP A 695 -36.90 70.47 -73.36
N VAL A 696 -37.30 69.19 -73.29
CA VAL A 696 -36.38 68.06 -73.07
C VAL A 696 -36.76 66.87 -73.96
N VAL A 697 -35.77 66.34 -74.68
CA VAL A 697 -35.90 65.13 -75.52
C VAL A 697 -34.75 64.17 -75.20
N LEU A 698 -35.06 63.02 -74.60
CA LEU A 698 -34.11 62.02 -74.10
C LEU A 698 -34.65 60.61 -74.38
N SER A 699 -33.80 59.66 -74.75
CA SER A 699 -34.19 58.25 -75.00
C SER A 699 -33.14 57.29 -74.44
N GLY A 700 -33.59 56.12 -73.94
CA GLY A 700 -32.71 55.07 -73.40
C GLY A 700 -31.99 55.45 -72.11
N ILE A 701 -32.61 56.26 -71.25
CA ILE A 701 -32.07 56.64 -69.94
C ILE A 701 -32.98 56.14 -68.81
N THR A 702 -32.43 55.92 -67.61
CA THR A 702 -33.25 55.54 -66.46
C THR A 702 -34.11 56.71 -66.00
N LEU A 703 -35.31 56.42 -65.47
CA LEU A 703 -36.25 57.43 -64.96
C LEU A 703 -35.57 58.36 -63.94
N ARG A 704 -34.70 57.81 -63.09
CA ARG A 704 -33.88 58.56 -62.12
C ARG A 704 -33.08 59.68 -62.76
N SER A 705 -32.37 59.36 -63.84
CA SER A 705 -31.56 60.34 -64.58
C SER A 705 -32.44 61.29 -65.38
N ALA A 706 -33.54 60.78 -65.93
CA ALA A 706 -34.50 61.55 -66.70
C ALA A 706 -35.18 62.64 -65.85
N LEU A 707 -35.67 62.28 -64.66
CA LEU A 707 -36.24 63.22 -63.68
C LEU A 707 -35.22 64.23 -63.20
N LYS A 708 -33.97 63.82 -62.96
CA LYS A 708 -32.91 64.75 -62.56
C LYS A 708 -32.69 65.83 -63.62
N ILE A 709 -32.63 65.45 -64.90
CA ILE A 709 -32.43 66.42 -66.00
C ILE A 709 -33.68 67.28 -66.21
N LEU A 710 -34.88 66.70 -66.05
CA LEU A 710 -36.14 67.43 -66.18
C LEU A 710 -36.34 68.49 -65.08
N LEU A 711 -35.84 68.23 -63.87
CA LEU A 711 -36.06 69.08 -62.69
C LEU A 711 -34.92 70.08 -62.42
N GLU A 712 -33.78 69.96 -63.09
CA GLU A 712 -32.66 70.89 -62.96
C GLU A 712 -32.97 72.28 -63.59
N PRO A 713 -32.55 73.40 -62.96
CA PRO A 713 -31.57 73.49 -61.88
C PRO A 713 -32.12 73.55 -60.44
N ASP A 714 -33.39 73.90 -60.23
CA ASP A 714 -33.87 74.34 -58.90
C ASP A 714 -34.79 73.33 -58.19
N LEU A 715 -35.26 72.28 -58.88
CA LEU A 715 -36.16 71.26 -58.34
C LEU A 715 -35.49 69.88 -58.20
N THR A 716 -35.97 69.10 -57.25
CA THR A 716 -35.57 67.71 -57.03
C THR A 716 -36.73 66.88 -56.52
N TYR A 717 -36.56 65.57 -56.41
CA TYR A 717 -37.58 64.67 -55.89
C TYR A 717 -37.13 64.05 -54.57
N VAL A 718 -38.09 63.86 -53.66
CA VAL A 718 -37.93 63.12 -52.40
C VAL A 718 -39.05 62.07 -52.33
N ILE A 719 -38.72 60.85 -51.92
CA ILE A 719 -39.70 59.77 -51.76
C ILE A 719 -40.08 59.72 -50.28
N GLU A 720 -41.29 60.17 -49.95
CA GLU A 720 -41.84 60.24 -48.60
C GLU A 720 -43.34 59.93 -48.64
N ASP A 721 -43.89 59.39 -47.55
CA ASP A 721 -45.32 59.11 -47.41
C ASP A 721 -45.90 58.26 -48.56
N GLU A 722 -45.12 57.30 -49.06
CA GLU A 722 -45.47 56.41 -50.19
C GLU A 722 -45.70 57.11 -51.55
N VAL A 723 -45.31 58.37 -51.69
CA VAL A 723 -45.42 59.15 -52.93
C VAL A 723 -44.06 59.77 -53.31
N MET A 724 -43.88 60.05 -54.59
CA MET A 724 -42.75 60.84 -55.06
C MET A 724 -43.13 62.32 -55.01
N LYS A 725 -42.55 63.07 -54.08
CA LYS A 725 -42.79 64.51 -53.94
C LYS A 725 -41.73 65.28 -54.72
N ILE A 726 -42.15 66.18 -55.61
CA ILE A 726 -41.26 67.11 -56.30
C ILE A 726 -41.26 68.42 -55.53
N THR A 727 -40.08 68.82 -55.06
CA THR A 727 -39.86 69.95 -54.15
C THR A 727 -38.60 70.70 -54.57
N THR A 728 -38.31 71.84 -53.93
CA THR A 728 -37.09 72.61 -54.21
C THR A 728 -35.86 71.93 -53.61
N GLN A 729 -34.68 72.18 -54.18
CA GLN A 729 -33.44 71.60 -53.66
C GLN A 729 -33.18 72.00 -52.19
N SER A 730 -33.55 73.23 -51.82
CA SER A 730 -33.43 73.78 -50.46
C SER A 730 -34.21 73.00 -49.39
N GLU A 731 -35.41 72.51 -49.73
CA GLU A 731 -36.24 71.71 -48.82
C GLU A 731 -35.78 70.24 -48.77
N ALA A 732 -35.36 69.67 -49.90
CA ALA A 732 -34.86 68.31 -49.95
C ALA A 732 -33.57 68.11 -49.11
N ASP A 733 -32.66 69.09 -49.12
CA ASP A 733 -31.40 69.03 -48.38
C ASP A 733 -31.62 69.02 -46.84
N GLN A 734 -32.76 69.51 -46.37
CA GLN A 734 -33.13 69.46 -44.94
C GLN A 734 -33.56 68.04 -44.50
N LYS A 735 -33.93 67.17 -45.44
CA LYS A 735 -34.47 65.82 -45.17
C LYS A 735 -33.38 64.74 -45.29
N LEU A 736 -32.52 64.65 -44.26
CA LEU A 736 -31.39 63.71 -44.22
C LEU A 736 -31.79 62.32 -43.67
N SER A 737 -31.32 61.25 -44.32
CA SER A 737 -31.49 59.84 -43.87
C SER A 737 -30.26 59.30 -43.14
N THR A 738 -30.46 58.48 -42.10
CA THR A 738 -29.36 57.89 -41.31
C THR A 738 -28.95 56.53 -41.87
N ARG A 739 -27.68 56.36 -42.28
CA ARG A 739 -27.12 55.07 -42.75
C ARG A 739 -26.12 54.47 -41.75
N VAL A 740 -26.18 53.16 -41.56
CA VAL A 740 -25.28 52.42 -40.67
C VAL A 740 -24.28 51.60 -41.47
N TYR A 741 -22.98 51.85 -41.25
CA TYR A 741 -21.89 51.07 -41.82
C TYR A 741 -21.35 50.08 -40.78
N PRO A 742 -21.42 48.75 -41.02
CA PRO A 742 -20.87 47.77 -40.10
C PRO A 742 -19.34 47.76 -40.19
N VAL A 743 -18.66 48.25 -39.15
CA VAL A 743 -17.19 48.31 -39.05
C VAL A 743 -16.58 47.11 -38.30
N ALA A 744 -17.33 46.03 -38.09
CA ALA A 744 -16.87 44.89 -37.27
C ALA A 744 -15.56 44.25 -37.77
N ASP A 745 -15.30 44.25 -39.09
CA ASP A 745 -14.04 43.73 -39.71
C ASP A 745 -12.82 44.63 -39.39
N LEU A 746 -13.03 45.92 -39.07
CA LEU A 746 -11.95 46.84 -38.70
C LEU A 746 -11.59 46.78 -37.21
N VAL A 747 -12.46 46.20 -36.37
CA VAL A 747 -12.31 46.17 -34.91
C VAL A 747 -12.25 44.74 -34.36
N THR A 748 -11.87 43.75 -35.17
CA THR A 748 -11.45 42.47 -34.60
C THR A 748 -10.24 42.73 -33.70
N PRO A 749 -10.34 42.51 -32.37
CA PRO A 749 -9.19 42.68 -31.50
C PRO A 749 -8.11 41.74 -31.99
N ILE A 750 -6.91 42.27 -32.25
CA ILE A 750 -5.71 41.45 -32.46
C ILE A 750 -5.62 40.58 -31.22
N GLN A 751 -5.92 39.28 -31.35
CA GLN A 751 -5.67 38.37 -30.25
C GLN A 751 -4.18 38.50 -29.94
N PRO A 752 -3.79 38.82 -28.70
CA PRO A 752 -2.39 38.96 -28.39
C PRO A 752 -1.74 37.61 -28.68
N LEU A 753 -0.91 37.62 -29.72
CA LEU A 753 0.01 36.56 -30.06
C LEU A 753 0.77 36.20 -28.77
N GLY A 754 0.61 34.96 -28.31
CA GLY A 754 0.95 34.54 -26.96
C GLY A 754 2.37 34.96 -26.51
N GLY A 755 2.45 35.52 -25.30
CA GLY A 755 3.69 35.93 -24.65
C GLY A 755 3.62 35.70 -23.13
N VAL A 756 4.32 34.66 -22.71
CA VAL A 756 4.81 34.34 -21.36
C VAL A 756 5.37 35.58 -20.62
N GLY A 757 5.06 35.74 -19.31
CA GLY A 757 5.93 36.53 -18.41
C GLY A 757 5.22 37.31 -17.31
N GLY A 758 5.06 36.72 -16.12
CA GLY A 758 4.65 37.48 -14.92
C GLY A 758 4.39 36.59 -13.72
N GLY A 759 5.44 36.13 -13.03
CA GLY A 759 5.26 35.41 -11.77
C GLY A 759 6.45 34.61 -11.25
N LEU A 760 7.65 35.18 -11.22
CA LEU A 760 8.72 34.71 -10.33
C LEU A 760 9.83 35.77 -10.17
N GLY A 761 9.89 36.40 -8.99
CA GLY A 761 11.08 37.10 -8.51
C GLY A 761 10.85 38.44 -7.80
N GLY A 762 10.67 38.43 -6.47
CA GLY A 762 10.90 39.60 -5.62
C GLY A 762 10.11 39.63 -4.31
N GLY A 763 10.75 39.30 -3.18
CA GLY A 763 10.17 39.60 -1.86
C GLY A 763 10.62 38.72 -0.70
N LEU A 764 11.92 38.71 -0.38
CA LEU A 764 12.42 38.32 0.94
C LEU A 764 12.93 39.61 1.62
N GLY A 765 12.31 40.01 2.72
CA GLY A 765 12.80 41.06 3.63
C GLY A 765 11.91 42.33 3.69
N GLY A 766 11.31 42.61 4.84
CA GLY A 766 10.54 43.85 5.04
C GLY A 766 9.74 43.92 6.33
N GLN A 767 10.43 43.81 7.47
CA GLN A 767 9.92 44.20 8.79
C GLN A 767 9.70 45.72 8.86
N GLY A 768 8.52 46.16 9.32
CA GLY A 768 8.34 47.44 10.02
C GLY A 768 7.29 48.40 9.45
N GLY A 769 6.26 48.71 10.25
CA GLY A 769 5.70 50.08 10.29
C GLY A 769 4.19 50.30 10.35
N GLN A 770 3.49 49.80 11.37
CA GLN A 770 2.31 50.46 12.01
C GLN A 770 1.98 49.65 13.28
N GLN A 771 2.52 49.97 14.46
CA GLN A 771 2.19 51.06 15.40
C GLN A 771 0.68 51.21 15.67
N GLY A 772 0.24 50.75 16.85
CA GLY A 772 -1.04 51.14 17.42
C GLY A 772 -1.60 50.29 18.58
N GLY A 773 -0.95 50.27 19.75
CA GLY A 773 -1.64 50.39 21.05
C GLY A 773 -2.24 49.16 21.75
N LEU A 774 -1.54 48.72 22.81
CA LEU A 774 -2.00 48.61 24.22
C LEU A 774 -3.20 47.71 24.63
N GLY A 775 -2.89 46.78 25.55
CA GLY A 775 -3.82 46.15 26.52
C GLY A 775 -4.40 44.82 26.03
N GLY A 776 -4.32 43.68 26.72
CA GLY A 776 -4.19 43.41 28.15
C GLY A 776 -5.33 42.45 28.54
N GLY A 777 -5.02 41.29 29.11
CA GLY A 777 -5.96 40.52 29.94
C GLY A 777 -6.72 39.35 29.29
N GLN A 778 -6.31 38.13 29.67
CA GLN A 778 -7.07 37.21 30.54
C GLN A 778 -8.54 36.84 30.21
N GLY A 779 -8.78 35.51 30.18
CA GLY A 779 -10.07 34.87 30.45
C GLY A 779 -10.92 34.65 29.19
N GLY A 780 -11.66 33.57 29.02
CA GLY A 780 -12.06 32.46 29.88
C GLY A 780 -12.91 31.51 29.02
N GLY A 781 -13.07 30.27 29.47
CA GLY A 781 -13.79 29.24 28.73
C GLY A 781 -15.32 29.35 28.78
N LEU A 782 -15.92 28.19 28.49
CA LEU A 782 -17.31 27.75 28.66
C LEU A 782 -18.26 27.83 27.44
N GLY A 783 -18.86 26.66 27.20
CA GLY A 783 -20.27 26.49 26.81
C GLY A 783 -20.44 26.15 25.33
N GLY A 784 -20.85 24.96 24.90
CA GLY A 784 -21.62 23.92 25.58
C GLY A 784 -23.05 23.88 25.04
N GLY A 785 -23.36 22.81 24.28
CA GLY A 785 -24.67 22.16 24.23
C GLY A 785 -25.78 22.80 23.39
N GLY A 786 -26.42 22.00 22.53
CA GLY A 786 -27.70 22.37 21.94
C GLY A 786 -28.15 21.49 20.78
N LEU A 787 -28.46 20.22 21.07
CA LEU A 787 -29.24 19.35 20.19
C LEU A 787 -30.70 19.84 20.09
N GLY A 788 -31.27 19.71 18.88
CA GLY A 788 -32.72 19.74 18.61
C GLY A 788 -33.08 20.78 17.55
N GLY A 789 -33.77 20.49 16.45
CA GLY A 789 -34.40 19.27 15.97
C GLY A 789 -35.36 19.66 14.83
N GLY A 790 -35.58 18.74 13.89
CA GLY A 790 -36.85 18.60 13.16
C GLY A 790 -37.11 19.48 11.93
N GLY A 791 -37.13 18.84 10.75
CA GLY A 791 -37.69 19.34 9.48
C GLY A 791 -36.72 18.99 8.34
N GLY A 792 -36.97 18.06 7.43
CA GLY A 792 -38.21 17.71 6.76
C GLY A 792 -38.06 18.08 5.28
N LEU A 793 -38.07 17.06 4.41
CA LEU A 793 -38.33 17.11 2.95
C LEU A 793 -37.26 17.71 1.99
N GLY A 794 -36.78 16.85 1.09
CA GLY A 794 -36.96 17.07 -0.36
C GLY A 794 -35.82 17.65 -1.20
N GLY A 795 -35.23 16.80 -2.05
CA GLY A 795 -35.16 17.01 -3.51
C GLY A 795 -34.05 17.90 -4.14
N GLY A 796 -33.33 17.29 -5.10
CA GLY A 796 -32.59 17.95 -6.21
C GLY A 796 -31.23 18.53 -5.80
N GLY A 797 -30.15 18.48 -6.57
CA GLY A 797 -29.91 18.21 -7.99
C GLY A 797 -28.58 18.91 -8.34
N LEU A 798 -27.71 18.22 -9.06
CA LEU A 798 -26.41 18.71 -9.54
C LEU A 798 -26.55 19.87 -10.54
N GLY A 799 -25.64 20.85 -10.48
CA GLY A 799 -25.34 21.81 -11.56
C GLY A 799 -24.06 22.58 -11.20
N GLY A 800 -22.99 22.66 -12.01
CA GLY A 800 -22.86 22.44 -13.45
C GLY A 800 -22.80 23.76 -14.23
N GLY A 801 -21.80 24.61 -13.95
CA GLY A 801 -21.57 25.87 -14.66
C GLY A 801 -20.47 25.74 -15.72
N GLY A 802 -20.85 25.41 -16.95
CA GLY A 802 -19.96 25.33 -18.12
C GLY A 802 -19.92 26.64 -18.90
N PHE A 803 -18.70 27.08 -19.24
CA PHE A 803 -18.42 28.10 -20.24
C PHE A 803 -18.82 27.61 -21.63
N PHE A 804 -19.60 28.40 -22.38
CA PHE A 804 -19.91 28.15 -23.78
C PHE A 804 -18.70 28.44 -24.67
N SER A 805 -18.12 27.38 -25.25
CA SER A 805 -17.21 27.42 -26.38
C SER A 805 -17.91 26.70 -27.54
N VAL A 806 -18.18 27.42 -28.63
CA VAL A 806 -18.65 26.80 -29.87
C VAL A 806 -17.42 26.23 -30.58
N PRO A 807 -17.36 24.94 -30.93
CA PRO A 807 -16.21 24.38 -31.63
C PRO A 807 -16.14 24.91 -33.07
N ALA A 808 -14.95 25.24 -33.53
CA ALA A 808 -14.71 25.47 -34.95
C ALA A 808 -14.93 24.16 -35.74
N PRO A 809 -15.52 24.20 -36.95
CA PRO A 809 -15.61 23.02 -37.79
C PRO A 809 -14.21 22.54 -38.19
N LYS A 810 -13.97 21.23 -38.06
CA LYS A 810 -12.69 20.58 -38.35
C LYS A 810 -12.31 20.78 -39.81
N THR A 811 -11.16 21.39 -40.07
CA THR A 811 -10.51 21.36 -41.38
C THR A 811 -9.79 20.01 -41.56
N PRO A 812 -9.83 19.38 -42.75
CA PRO A 812 -9.00 18.22 -43.04
C PRO A 812 -7.53 18.67 -43.11
N VAL A 813 -6.67 18.06 -42.29
CA VAL A 813 -5.22 18.27 -42.35
C VAL A 813 -4.65 17.28 -43.37
N ALA A 814 -3.96 17.78 -44.40
CA ALA A 814 -3.23 16.95 -45.35
C ALA A 814 -1.88 16.48 -44.74
N GLU A 815 -1.62 15.17 -44.72
CA GLU A 815 -0.35 14.59 -44.28
C GLU A 815 0.79 14.80 -45.31
N PRO A 816 2.05 14.98 -44.88
CA PRO A 816 3.18 15.08 -45.79
C PRO A 816 3.75 13.70 -46.15
N GLY A 817 3.69 13.35 -47.44
CA GLY A 817 4.69 12.50 -48.11
C GLY A 817 4.41 10.98 -48.17
N LYS A 818 3.66 10.53 -49.17
CA LYS A 818 3.90 9.24 -49.84
C LYS A 818 4.05 9.45 -51.35
N ASN A 819 5.21 9.05 -51.87
CA ASN A 819 5.54 9.06 -53.29
C ASN A 819 4.54 8.22 -54.10
N VAL A 820 3.90 8.84 -55.09
CA VAL A 820 3.16 8.17 -56.18
C VAL A 820 3.53 8.89 -57.49
N PRO A 821 3.77 8.17 -58.60
CA PRO A 821 4.51 8.71 -59.74
C PRO A 821 3.68 9.67 -60.58
N ARG A 822 4.38 10.62 -61.22
CA ARG A 822 3.86 11.51 -62.26
C ARG A 822 3.13 10.70 -63.34
N ASN A 823 1.86 11.02 -63.57
CA ASN A 823 1.23 10.77 -64.86
C ASN A 823 0.65 12.07 -65.42
N THR A 824 1.06 12.36 -66.64
CA THR A 824 0.68 13.46 -67.51
C THR A 824 -0.58 13.08 -68.27
N ASN A 825 -1.66 13.87 -68.19
CA ASN A 825 -2.58 14.24 -69.29
C ASN A 825 -3.88 14.87 -68.77
N ALA A 826 -4.45 15.72 -69.61
CA ALA A 826 -5.55 16.65 -69.33
C ALA A 826 -6.97 16.04 -69.44
N SER A 827 -7.93 16.87 -69.03
CA SER A 827 -9.35 17.03 -69.43
C SER A 827 -10.47 16.10 -68.90
N GLU A 828 -11.42 16.78 -68.25
CA GLU A 828 -12.89 16.59 -68.16
C GLU A 828 -13.55 15.80 -66.99
N PRO A 829 -14.78 16.21 -66.58
CA PRO A 829 -15.31 16.06 -65.22
C PRO A 829 -16.19 14.81 -65.06
N ILE A 830 -16.20 14.24 -63.86
CA ILE A 830 -17.15 13.18 -63.49
C ILE A 830 -18.11 13.74 -62.44
N ASP A 831 -19.36 13.80 -62.86
CA ASP A 831 -20.57 14.16 -62.14
C ASP A 831 -21.09 12.88 -61.45
N ASP A 832 -20.89 12.74 -60.13
CA ASP A 832 -21.42 11.62 -59.37
C ASP A 832 -22.46 12.11 -58.35
N ALA A 833 -23.72 11.77 -58.64
CA ALA A 833 -24.92 12.08 -57.88
C ALA A 833 -24.93 11.54 -56.43
N GLU A 834 -23.98 10.67 -56.06
CA GLU A 834 -23.82 10.15 -54.69
C GLU A 834 -23.29 11.21 -53.71
N ILE A 835 -22.56 12.22 -54.18
CA ILE A 835 -22.02 13.29 -53.31
C ILE A 835 -23.12 14.29 -52.92
N GLN A 836 -24.11 14.53 -53.80
CA GLN A 836 -25.23 15.43 -53.48
C GLN A 836 -26.18 14.82 -52.44
N GLN A 837 -26.45 13.50 -52.48
CA GLN A 837 -27.30 12.85 -51.48
C GLN A 837 -26.69 12.85 -50.07
N LEU A 838 -25.36 12.80 -49.96
CA LEU A 838 -24.66 12.89 -48.68
C LEU A 838 -24.71 14.31 -48.09
N LEU A 839 -24.69 15.35 -48.93
CA LEU A 839 -24.79 16.75 -48.50
C LEU A 839 -26.19 17.13 -47.99
N ASP A 840 -27.25 16.62 -48.61
CA ASP A 840 -28.63 16.88 -48.16
C ASP A 840 -28.94 16.19 -46.82
N SER A 841 -28.39 14.99 -46.58
CA SER A 841 -28.61 14.25 -45.33
C SER A 841 -28.01 14.92 -44.08
N VAL A 842 -27.01 15.78 -44.25
CA VAL A 842 -26.30 16.46 -43.15
C VAL A 842 -26.97 17.79 -42.79
N LEU A 843 -27.78 18.36 -43.68
CA LEU A 843 -28.39 19.68 -43.49
C LEU A 843 -29.76 19.65 -42.78
N ASP A 844 -30.46 18.51 -42.74
CA ASP A 844 -31.80 18.39 -42.12
C ASP A 844 -31.81 18.04 -40.62
N GLY A 845 -30.65 17.78 -40.00
CA GLY A 845 -30.57 17.27 -38.62
C GLY A 845 -30.65 18.30 -37.48
N ALA A 846 -30.81 19.60 -37.77
CA ALA A 846 -30.63 20.67 -36.77
C ALA A 846 -31.91 21.47 -36.45
N THR A 847 -33.02 20.82 -36.08
CA THR A 847 -34.12 21.49 -35.35
C THR A 847 -34.84 20.57 -34.35
N SER A 848 -35.01 21.05 -33.10
CA SER A 848 -35.78 20.50 -31.95
C SER A 848 -35.15 19.30 -31.20
N GLY A 849 -35.10 19.17 -29.86
CA GLY A 849 -35.64 19.93 -28.72
C GLY A 849 -36.07 18.97 -27.59
N VAL A 850 -35.26 18.86 -26.51
CA VAL A 850 -35.62 18.57 -25.08
C VAL A 850 -36.43 17.29 -24.69
N SER A 851 -35.73 16.34 -24.00
CA SER A 851 -36.08 15.59 -22.75
C SER A 851 -37.27 14.56 -22.70
N PRO A 852 -37.45 13.73 -21.63
CA PRO A 852 -36.56 12.79 -20.91
C PRO A 852 -37.15 11.36 -20.70
N SER A 853 -36.31 10.48 -20.12
CA SER A 853 -36.67 9.39 -19.16
C SER A 853 -37.13 8.00 -19.65
N ASN A 854 -36.63 7.01 -18.89
CA ASN A 854 -37.15 5.67 -18.59
C ASN A 854 -37.29 4.62 -19.70
N SER A 855 -36.59 3.49 -19.52
CA SER A 855 -37.17 2.21 -19.02
C SER A 855 -36.16 1.08 -19.30
N GLN A 856 -35.65 0.42 -18.26
CA GLN A 856 -36.11 -0.90 -17.81
C GLN A 856 -36.13 -2.01 -18.88
N ALA A 857 -35.43 -3.11 -18.51
CA ALA A 857 -35.85 -4.50 -18.70
C ALA A 857 -35.77 -5.07 -20.13
N PHE A 858 -35.46 -6.33 -20.40
CA PHE A 858 -34.96 -7.51 -19.69
C PHE A 858 -34.77 -8.57 -20.82
N ALA A 859 -33.94 -9.58 -20.56
CA ALA A 859 -34.00 -10.91 -21.17
C ALA A 859 -33.63 -11.03 -22.67
N SER A 860 -33.08 -12.11 -23.19
CA SER A 860 -32.46 -13.33 -22.67
C SER A 860 -32.13 -14.14 -23.93
N VAL A 861 -30.91 -14.64 -24.11
CA VAL A 861 -30.69 -15.77 -25.03
C VAL A 861 -29.67 -16.71 -24.40
N ARG A 862 -30.18 -17.90 -24.07
CA ARG A 862 -29.45 -19.12 -23.74
C ARG A 862 -28.92 -19.77 -25.02
N ASP A 863 -27.73 -20.34 -24.88
CA ASP A 863 -27.29 -21.65 -25.37
C ASP A 863 -27.69 -22.11 -26.77
N VAL A 864 -26.69 -22.22 -27.67
CA VAL A 864 -26.51 -23.41 -28.52
C VAL A 864 -25.02 -23.75 -28.65
N GLU A 865 -24.75 -24.99 -28.28
CA GLU A 865 -23.62 -25.90 -28.44
C GLU A 865 -22.78 -25.80 -29.74
N GLY A 866 -21.48 -26.11 -29.61
CA GLY A 866 -20.98 -27.39 -30.12
C GLY A 866 -20.25 -27.44 -31.49
N GLU A 867 -18.96 -27.75 -31.39
CA GLU A 867 -18.22 -28.72 -32.23
C GLU A 867 -17.58 -28.36 -33.60
N THR A 868 -16.24 -28.21 -33.51
CA THR A 868 -15.17 -28.93 -34.27
C THR A 868 -14.75 -28.60 -35.71
N ALA A 869 -13.42 -28.41 -35.80
CA ALA A 869 -12.45 -28.84 -36.83
C ALA A 869 -12.52 -28.19 -38.23
N GLY A 870 -11.43 -27.79 -38.90
CA GLY A 870 -10.00 -27.87 -38.64
C GLY A 870 -9.20 -27.70 -39.96
N LYS A 871 -7.95 -27.25 -39.82
CA LYS A 871 -6.76 -27.45 -40.69
C LYS A 871 -6.44 -26.53 -41.90
N LYS A 872 -5.17 -26.07 -41.83
CA LYS A 872 -4.18 -25.67 -42.86
C LYS A 872 -4.42 -24.29 -43.49
N LYS A 873 -3.53 -23.31 -43.32
CA LYS A 873 -2.08 -23.33 -43.55
C LYS A 873 -1.36 -22.31 -42.68
#